data_AF-A2U3Y5-F1
#
_entry.id   AF-A2U3Y5-F1
#
_cell.length_a   1.000
_cell.length_b   1.000
_cell.length_c   1.000
_cell.angle_alpha   90.00
_cell.angle_beta   90.00
_cell.angle_gamma   90.00
#
_symmetry.space_group_name_H-M   'P 1'
#
loop_
_entity.id
_entity.type
_entity.pdbx_description
1 polymer ?
#
loop_
_entity_poly.entity_id
_entity_poly.type
_entity_poly.pdbx_seq_one_letter_code
_entity_poly.pdbx_strand_id
1 'polypeptide(L)'
;MTFKEEILQGIPNKLPSKNRDLESANRAPKRKDILSISEKKLAIENALRYFPKKWHEELAPEFAAELIEYGRIYMFRFKPKHKIYARPISQYPAKTQEAAALMLMIQNNLNPDVAQHPEELITYGGNGAVFQNWAQYLLVMQYLALMTEEQTLHLYSGHPMGLFPSNKNAPRVVVTNGMMIPNYSKPNDWEKFNALGVSQYGQMTAGSFMYIGPQGIVHGTTITVMNAFRKILKRDENPNGKIFLTAGLGGMSGAQPKAGNIAGCITICAEVNKNAAIKRHQQGWVDILIDDINILVEITKKAQKNNEIVSIAYIGNVIEVWEKFDEEDIFIHLGSDQTSLHIPWTGGYYPADLSYEEANSLIKENPELFKEKVQQSLIRHANTINKHTEKGTYFFDYGNAFLLEASRAGADVMADNNIDFKYPSYVQDILGPMCFDYGFGPFRWVCASGNDDDLDKTDEIAAKVLRKLMKKSPQEIQLQMQDNITWIENAKSNKMVVGSKARILYADAEGRIEIAKAFNKAIQNKEIGPVILGRDHHDVSGTDSPFRETSNIYDGSKFTADMAIHNVIGDSFRGATWVSIHNGGGVGWGEVINGGFGMLLDGTSKAEQKLKNMLFYDVNNGIARRSWARNDEAIFAIKREMERTPNLKVTLPNLVDETYLKNLF
;
A
#
# COMPACT_ATOMS: atom_id res chain seq x y z
N MET A 1 27.44 19.73 -13.68
CA MET A 1 27.24 19.32 -12.28
C MET A 1 27.05 17.82 -12.28
N THR A 2 27.84 17.10 -11.50
CA THR A 2 27.69 15.65 -11.32
C THR A 2 26.46 15.34 -10.47
N PHE A 3 25.99 14.09 -10.47
CA PHE A 3 24.89 13.64 -9.59
C PHE A 3 25.15 14.01 -8.12
N LYS A 4 26.38 13.78 -7.63
CA LYS A 4 26.74 14.07 -6.25
C LYS A 4 26.69 15.56 -5.92
N GLU A 5 27.21 16.40 -6.82
CA GLU A 5 27.17 17.86 -6.67
C GLU A 5 25.72 18.39 -6.68
N GLU A 6 24.85 17.83 -7.52
CA GLU A 6 23.44 18.24 -7.59
C GLU A 6 22.69 17.91 -6.29
N ILE A 7 22.90 16.71 -5.73
CA ILE A 7 22.32 16.31 -4.44
C ILE A 7 22.83 17.19 -3.29
N LEU A 8 24.14 17.49 -3.25
CA LEU A 8 24.72 18.32 -2.19
C LEU A 8 24.30 19.80 -2.30
N GLN A 9 23.93 20.27 -3.49
CA GLN A 9 23.51 21.65 -3.72
C GLN A 9 22.16 21.98 -3.06
N GLY A 10 21.21 21.04 -3.07
CA GLY A 10 19.83 21.33 -2.65
C GLY A 10 19.18 22.37 -3.58
N ILE A 11 18.62 23.44 -3.02
CA ILE A 11 18.09 24.55 -3.83
C ILE A 11 19.25 25.21 -4.60
N PRO A 12 19.17 25.35 -5.94
CA PRO A 12 20.24 25.95 -6.72
C PRO A 12 20.62 27.35 -6.25
N ASN A 13 21.87 27.76 -6.45
CA ASN A 13 22.33 29.12 -6.10
C ASN A 13 21.87 30.20 -7.10
N LYS A 14 21.47 29.78 -8.31
CA LYS A 14 20.97 30.61 -9.41
C LYS A 14 19.63 30.06 -9.86
N LEU A 15 18.73 30.95 -10.27
CA LEU A 15 17.39 30.56 -10.72
C LEU A 15 17.53 29.72 -12.01
N PRO A 16 17.06 28.46 -12.03
CA PRO A 16 17.11 27.65 -13.24
C PRO A 16 16.21 28.22 -14.34
N SER A 17 16.54 27.91 -15.60
CA SER A 17 15.65 28.16 -16.73
C SER A 17 14.33 27.39 -16.55
N LYS A 18 13.21 27.96 -17.03
CA LYS A 18 11.93 27.25 -17.08
C LYS A 18 12.10 25.95 -17.87
N ASN A 19 11.87 24.82 -17.22
CA ASN A 19 11.88 23.51 -17.88
C ASN A 19 10.44 23.19 -18.28
N ARG A 20 10.18 22.95 -19.58
CA ARG A 20 8.81 22.83 -20.12
C ARG A 20 8.52 21.52 -20.84
N ASP A 21 9.49 20.62 -20.96
CA ASP A 21 9.26 19.39 -21.71
C ASP A 21 8.56 18.34 -20.84
N LEU A 22 7.23 18.44 -20.78
CA LEU A 22 6.32 17.58 -20.01
C LEU A 22 5.25 16.93 -20.91
N GLU A 23 5.25 17.20 -22.22
CA GLU A 23 4.18 16.79 -23.15
C GLU A 23 4.08 15.27 -23.34
N SER A 24 5.18 14.53 -23.12
CA SER A 24 5.22 13.07 -23.25
C SER A 24 5.06 12.29 -21.93
N ALA A 25 4.90 13.00 -20.80
CA ALA A 25 4.85 12.36 -19.47
C ALA A 25 3.44 11.83 -19.13
N ASN A 26 3.38 10.73 -18.36
CA ASN A 26 2.12 10.26 -17.78
C ASN A 26 1.71 11.15 -16.59
N ARG A 27 0.94 12.19 -16.86
CA ARG A 27 0.58 13.24 -15.89
C ARG A 27 -0.53 12.81 -14.93
N ALA A 28 -0.47 13.31 -13.69
CA ALA A 28 -1.60 13.22 -12.78
C ALA A 28 -2.82 14.04 -13.29
N PRO A 29 -4.06 13.61 -13.00
CA PRO A 29 -5.25 14.38 -13.36
C PRO A 29 -5.29 15.72 -12.61
N LYS A 30 -5.93 16.73 -13.25
CA LYS A 30 -6.15 18.05 -12.64
C LYS A 30 -6.92 17.91 -11.32
N ARG A 31 -6.45 18.60 -10.27
CA ARG A 31 -7.08 18.58 -8.94
C ARG A 31 -8.20 19.61 -8.83
N LYS A 32 -9.11 19.37 -7.88
CA LYS A 32 -10.25 20.23 -7.59
C LYS A 32 -9.77 21.64 -7.20
N ASP A 33 -10.32 22.66 -7.85
CA ASP A 33 -10.09 24.05 -7.46
C ASP A 33 -11.02 24.41 -6.29
N ILE A 34 -10.52 24.22 -5.07
CA ILE A 34 -11.28 24.40 -3.82
C ILE A 34 -10.86 25.67 -3.04
N LEU A 35 -9.76 26.31 -3.43
CA LEU A 35 -9.22 27.45 -2.69
C LEU A 35 -9.96 28.74 -3.02
N SER A 36 -10.30 29.51 -1.99
CA SER A 36 -10.71 30.91 -2.13
C SER A 36 -9.56 31.79 -2.63
N ILE A 37 -9.85 33.03 -3.03
CA ILE A 37 -8.81 33.95 -3.53
C ILE A 37 -7.73 34.24 -2.47
N SER A 38 -8.11 34.41 -1.20
CA SER A 38 -7.16 34.61 -0.11
C SER A 38 -6.30 33.37 0.12
N GLU A 39 -6.89 32.18 0.01
CA GLU A 39 -6.16 30.91 0.13
C GLU A 39 -5.24 30.64 -1.05
N LYS A 40 -5.62 31.03 -2.28
CA LYS A 40 -4.73 30.97 -3.44
C LYS A 40 -3.50 31.86 -3.21
N LYS A 41 -3.68 33.09 -2.70
CA LYS A 41 -2.55 33.96 -2.32
C LYS A 41 -1.67 33.32 -1.26
N LEU A 42 -2.28 32.74 -0.21
CA LEU A 42 -1.57 32.01 0.84
C LEU A 42 -0.79 30.80 0.29
N ALA A 43 -1.35 30.06 -0.67
CA ALA A 43 -0.64 28.95 -1.32
C ALA A 43 0.63 29.44 -2.04
N ILE A 44 0.57 30.59 -2.72
CA ILE A 44 1.75 31.20 -3.35
C ILE A 44 2.77 31.65 -2.29
N GLU A 45 2.34 32.30 -1.21
CA GLU A 45 3.22 32.67 -0.09
C GLU A 45 3.92 31.45 0.52
N ASN A 46 3.17 30.37 0.75
CA ASN A 46 3.69 29.10 1.24
C ASN A 46 4.68 28.44 0.27
N ALA A 47 4.44 28.54 -1.04
CA ALA A 47 5.38 28.03 -2.04
C ALA A 47 6.67 28.87 -2.12
N LEU A 48 6.57 30.19 -2.01
CA LEU A 48 7.70 31.11 -2.11
C LEU A 48 8.66 31.02 -0.91
N ARG A 49 8.22 30.46 0.24
CA ARG A 49 9.04 30.30 1.44
C ARG A 49 10.33 29.49 1.24
N TYR A 50 10.35 28.63 0.21
CA TYR A 50 11.51 27.81 -0.14
C TYR A 50 12.61 28.58 -0.87
N PHE A 51 12.34 29.81 -1.32
CA PHE A 51 13.20 30.52 -2.26
C PHE A 51 13.62 31.91 -1.76
N PRO A 52 14.80 32.40 -2.15
CA PRO A 52 15.23 33.77 -1.84
C PRO A 52 14.27 34.83 -2.39
N LYS A 53 14.06 35.92 -1.63
CA LYS A 53 13.17 37.03 -2.01
C LYS A 53 13.40 37.58 -3.42
N LYS A 54 14.65 37.62 -3.88
CA LYS A 54 15.02 38.08 -5.23
C LYS A 54 14.41 37.27 -6.39
N TRP A 55 13.87 36.07 -6.13
CA TRP A 55 13.20 35.24 -7.13
C TRP A 55 11.69 35.31 -7.04
N HIS A 56 11.13 35.96 -6.01
CA HIS A 56 9.69 35.96 -5.77
C HIS A 56 8.91 36.62 -6.91
N GLU A 57 9.44 37.69 -7.51
CA GLU A 57 8.82 38.36 -8.66
C GLU A 57 8.63 37.43 -9.86
N GLU A 58 9.61 36.55 -10.13
CA GLU A 58 9.53 35.61 -11.25
C GLU A 58 8.74 34.34 -10.90
N LEU A 59 8.90 33.83 -9.67
CA LEU A 59 8.30 32.58 -9.23
C LEU A 59 6.82 32.72 -8.85
N ALA A 60 6.39 33.86 -8.32
CA ALA A 60 4.99 34.08 -7.94
C ALA A 60 3.99 33.85 -9.10
N PRO A 61 4.16 34.48 -10.29
CA PRO A 61 3.26 34.23 -11.42
C PRO A 61 3.40 32.81 -11.97
N GLU A 62 4.58 32.19 -11.87
CA GLU A 62 4.78 30.79 -12.29
C GLU A 62 4.03 29.80 -11.41
N PHE A 63 4.15 29.94 -10.09
CA PHE A 63 3.41 29.09 -9.14
C PHE A 63 1.91 29.35 -9.20
N ALA A 64 1.48 30.58 -9.47
CA ALA A 64 0.07 30.87 -9.74
C ALA A 64 -0.43 30.15 -11.00
N ALA A 65 0.38 30.11 -12.06
CA ALA A 65 0.05 29.36 -13.27
C ALA A 65 -0.06 27.85 -13.00
N GLU A 66 0.91 27.26 -12.28
CA GLU A 66 0.84 25.84 -11.89
C GLU A 66 -0.42 25.54 -11.06
N LEU A 67 -0.74 26.40 -10.08
CA LEU A 67 -1.92 26.23 -9.23
C LEU A 67 -3.22 26.26 -10.06
N ILE A 68 -3.33 27.14 -11.05
CA ILE A 68 -4.51 27.25 -11.93
C ILE A 68 -4.60 26.05 -12.89
N GLU A 69 -3.47 25.64 -13.46
CA GLU A 69 -3.40 24.60 -14.47
C GLU A 69 -3.63 23.22 -13.85
N TYR A 70 -2.92 22.90 -12.77
CA TYR A 70 -2.88 21.56 -12.17
C TYR A 70 -3.68 21.45 -10.87
N GLY A 71 -4.07 22.57 -10.26
CA GLY A 71 -4.66 22.60 -8.91
C GLY A 71 -3.63 22.45 -7.79
N ARG A 72 -2.33 22.44 -8.13
CA ARG A 72 -1.18 22.22 -7.24
C ARG A 72 0.05 22.98 -7.73
N ILE A 73 0.99 23.23 -6.82
CA ILE A 73 2.27 23.88 -7.11
C ILE A 73 3.37 22.83 -6.94
N TYR A 74 3.79 22.20 -8.04
CA TYR A 74 4.80 21.15 -8.06
C TYR A 74 6.22 21.70 -8.16
N MET A 75 6.37 22.94 -8.60
CA MET A 75 7.63 23.63 -8.82
C MET A 75 8.48 22.92 -9.88
N PHE A 76 7.89 22.63 -11.05
CA PHE A 76 8.52 21.81 -12.10
C PHE A 76 9.88 22.35 -12.57
N ARG A 77 10.08 23.67 -12.51
CA ARG A 77 11.38 24.32 -12.78
C ARG A 77 12.54 23.71 -11.99
N PHE A 78 12.27 23.19 -10.80
CA PHE A 78 13.28 22.69 -9.86
C PHE A 78 13.44 21.16 -9.90
N LYS A 79 12.76 20.47 -10.82
CA LYS A 79 12.99 19.03 -11.02
C LYS A 79 14.46 18.79 -11.41
N PRO A 80 15.17 17.84 -10.75
CA PRO A 80 16.55 17.53 -11.08
C PRO A 80 16.74 17.05 -12.51
N LYS A 81 17.94 17.24 -13.06
CA LYS A 81 18.29 16.79 -14.42
C LYS A 81 18.81 15.35 -14.46
N HIS A 82 19.30 14.82 -13.34
CA HIS A 82 19.75 13.44 -13.28
C HIS A 82 18.58 12.46 -13.40
N LYS A 83 18.86 11.27 -13.96
CA LYS A 83 17.90 10.17 -13.95
C LYS A 83 17.62 9.72 -12.51
N ILE A 84 16.34 9.65 -12.15
CA ILE A 84 15.88 9.21 -10.84
C ILE A 84 15.64 7.71 -10.88
N TYR A 85 16.46 6.95 -10.13
CA TYR A 85 16.30 5.51 -9.93
C TYR A 85 17.12 5.06 -8.71
N ALA A 86 16.82 3.87 -8.19
CA ALA A 86 17.57 3.27 -7.10
C ALA A 86 19.00 2.87 -7.54
N ARG A 87 19.99 3.71 -7.25
CA ARG A 87 21.42 3.42 -7.45
C ARG A 87 21.98 2.50 -6.37
N PRO A 88 23.12 1.82 -6.61
CA PRO A 88 23.89 1.20 -5.54
C PRO A 88 24.19 2.21 -4.43
N ILE A 89 24.04 1.79 -3.17
CA ILE A 89 24.11 2.66 -1.98
C ILE A 89 25.42 3.45 -1.89
N SER A 90 26.52 2.90 -2.39
CA SER A 90 27.85 3.54 -2.42
C SER A 90 27.95 4.74 -3.39
N GLN A 91 26.98 4.93 -4.27
CA GLN A 91 26.98 6.04 -5.23
C GLN A 91 26.40 7.33 -4.65
N TYR A 92 25.65 7.27 -3.54
CA TYR A 92 25.09 8.46 -2.91
C TYR A 92 26.14 9.24 -2.13
N PRO A 93 26.11 10.59 -2.14
CA PRO A 93 27.08 11.43 -1.44
C PRO A 93 26.77 11.60 0.06
N ALA A 94 26.30 10.54 0.72
CA ALA A 94 25.93 10.59 2.13
C ALA A 94 27.13 10.38 3.05
N LYS A 95 27.11 11.02 4.22
CA LYS A 95 28.09 10.75 5.29
C LYS A 95 27.82 9.45 6.06
N THR A 96 26.58 8.95 6.04
CA THR A 96 26.16 7.72 6.72
C THR A 96 25.46 6.77 5.75
N GLN A 97 25.65 5.45 5.91
CA GLN A 97 24.95 4.48 5.06
C GLN A 97 23.43 4.51 5.29
N GLU A 98 22.99 4.76 6.53
CA GLU A 98 21.58 4.90 6.86
C GLU A 98 20.89 6.03 6.05
N ALA A 99 21.56 7.17 5.87
CA ALA A 99 21.04 8.25 5.03
C ALA A 99 21.12 7.95 3.53
N ALA A 100 22.16 7.22 3.09
CA ALA A 100 22.25 6.72 1.72
C ALA A 100 21.14 5.73 1.37
N ALA A 101 20.76 4.86 2.30
CA ALA A 101 19.63 3.93 2.15
C ALA A 101 18.31 4.68 1.95
N LEU A 102 18.06 5.75 2.71
CA LEU A 102 16.89 6.62 2.51
C LEU A 102 16.89 7.29 1.14
N MET A 103 18.02 7.84 0.70
CA MET A 103 18.14 8.43 -0.64
C MET A 103 17.84 7.42 -1.75
N LEU A 104 18.33 6.18 -1.59
CA LEU A 104 18.03 5.06 -2.49
C LEU A 104 16.54 4.80 -2.57
N MET A 105 15.89 4.68 -1.42
CA MET A 105 14.46 4.39 -1.37
C MET A 105 13.58 5.52 -1.89
N ILE A 106 13.94 6.78 -1.61
CA ILE A 106 13.25 7.96 -2.15
C ILE A 106 13.33 7.97 -3.68
N GLN A 107 14.52 7.73 -4.24
CA GLN A 107 14.67 7.66 -5.70
C GLN A 107 14.02 6.42 -6.31
N ASN A 108 13.87 5.32 -5.57
CA ASN A 108 13.07 4.17 -6.03
C ASN A 108 11.59 4.55 -6.16
N ASN A 109 11.02 5.19 -5.14
CA ASN A 109 9.62 5.61 -5.13
C ASN A 109 9.27 6.63 -6.22
N LEU A 110 10.27 7.38 -6.71
CA LEU A 110 10.14 8.36 -7.79
C LEU A 110 10.70 7.88 -9.13
N ASN A 111 11.17 6.63 -9.22
CA ASN A 111 11.66 6.07 -10.48
C ASN A 111 10.49 6.02 -11.48
N PRO A 112 10.62 6.55 -12.70
CA PRO A 112 9.58 6.47 -13.73
C PRO A 112 9.07 5.07 -14.06
N ASP A 113 9.89 4.03 -13.85
CA ASP A 113 9.47 2.64 -14.02
C ASP A 113 8.57 2.14 -12.87
N VAL A 114 8.64 2.79 -11.70
CA VAL A 114 7.97 2.40 -10.45
C VAL A 114 6.76 3.30 -10.15
N ALA A 115 6.93 4.62 -10.26
CA ALA A 115 5.96 5.62 -9.88
C ALA A 115 4.86 5.78 -10.93
N GLN A 116 3.62 6.00 -10.47
CA GLN A 116 2.47 6.23 -11.34
C GLN A 116 2.55 7.56 -12.09
N HIS A 117 2.88 8.65 -11.38
CA HIS A 117 3.06 10.00 -11.94
C HIS A 117 4.34 10.62 -11.36
N PRO A 118 5.52 10.23 -11.87
CA PRO A 118 6.82 10.62 -11.30
C PRO A 118 7.06 12.13 -11.32
N GLU A 119 6.54 12.84 -12.34
CA GLU A 119 6.69 14.29 -12.48
C GLU A 119 5.99 15.06 -11.35
N GLU A 120 4.83 14.56 -10.91
CA GLU A 120 4.04 15.09 -9.79
C GLU A 120 4.40 14.45 -8.45
N LEU A 121 5.50 13.70 -8.40
CA LEU A 121 6.02 13.02 -7.21
C LEU A 121 5.05 11.99 -6.61
N ILE A 122 4.14 11.43 -7.41
CA ILE A 122 3.13 10.45 -6.98
C ILE A 122 3.58 9.04 -7.35
N THR A 123 3.71 8.19 -6.34
CA THR A 123 4.12 6.80 -6.53
C THR A 123 2.95 5.89 -6.90
N TYR A 124 1.81 5.94 -6.20
CA TYR A 124 0.64 5.11 -6.50
C TYR A 124 -0.65 5.61 -5.81
N GLY A 125 -1.76 4.91 -6.06
CA GLY A 125 -3.06 5.21 -5.43
C GLY A 125 -3.75 6.46 -6.00
N GLY A 126 -3.27 6.97 -7.13
CA GLY A 126 -3.77 8.19 -7.78
C GLY A 126 -3.22 9.49 -7.19
N ASN A 127 -2.92 9.54 -5.89
CA ASN A 127 -2.45 10.75 -5.19
C ASN A 127 -1.44 10.48 -4.06
N GLY A 128 -1.01 9.24 -3.85
CA GLY A 128 0.00 8.86 -2.86
C GLY A 128 1.37 9.41 -3.24
N ALA A 129 1.76 10.52 -2.61
CA ALA A 129 2.93 11.30 -2.98
C ALA A 129 4.12 11.07 -2.04
N VAL A 130 5.33 11.20 -2.60
CA VAL A 130 6.59 11.22 -1.86
C VAL A 130 6.80 12.59 -1.23
N PHE A 131 6.62 13.65 -2.01
CA PHE A 131 6.70 15.05 -1.59
C PHE A 131 5.63 15.88 -2.30
N GLN A 132 5.31 17.05 -1.77
CA GLN A 132 4.34 17.97 -2.36
C GLN A 132 4.89 18.67 -3.60
N ASN A 133 6.21 18.90 -3.64
CA ASN A 133 6.87 19.65 -4.70
C ASN A 133 8.38 19.32 -4.78
N TRP A 134 9.01 19.72 -5.88
CA TRP A 134 10.42 19.45 -6.14
C TRP A 134 11.39 20.19 -5.22
N ALA A 135 11.00 21.32 -4.61
CA ALA A 135 11.87 21.99 -3.63
C ALA A 135 12.05 21.14 -2.37
N GLN A 136 10.99 20.47 -1.91
CA GLN A 136 11.07 19.52 -0.79
C GLN A 136 12.01 18.36 -1.12
N TYR A 137 11.91 17.78 -2.33
CA TYR A 137 12.85 16.73 -2.78
C TYR A 137 14.30 17.21 -2.68
N LEU A 138 14.63 18.37 -3.25
CA LEU A 138 15.99 18.89 -3.28
C LEU A 138 16.57 19.09 -1.87
N LEU A 139 15.78 19.69 -0.97
CA LEU A 139 16.20 19.92 0.41
C LEU A 139 16.35 18.62 1.21
N VAL A 140 15.43 17.66 1.05
CA VAL A 140 15.52 16.37 1.74
C VAL A 140 16.77 15.62 1.30
N MET A 141 17.03 15.54 -0.01
CA MET A 141 18.21 14.86 -0.53
C MET A 141 19.51 15.54 -0.05
N GLN A 142 19.54 16.87 0.01
CA GLN A 142 20.66 17.62 0.57
C GLN A 142 20.86 17.32 2.07
N TYR A 143 19.80 17.38 2.88
CA TYR A 143 19.90 17.09 4.31
C TYR A 143 20.37 15.66 4.58
N LEU A 144 19.86 14.67 3.83
CA LEU A 144 20.33 13.28 3.92
C LEU A 144 21.82 13.15 3.53
N ALA A 145 22.28 13.89 2.53
CA ALA A 145 23.68 13.87 2.15
C ALA A 145 24.61 14.46 3.24
N LEU A 146 24.13 15.50 3.95
CA LEU A 146 24.93 16.25 4.91
C LEU A 146 24.86 15.76 6.36
N MET A 147 23.80 15.04 6.73
CA MET A 147 23.53 14.67 8.11
C MET A 147 24.58 13.72 8.71
N THR A 148 24.75 13.79 10.03
CA THR A 148 25.59 12.87 10.80
C THR A 148 24.76 11.78 11.48
N GLU A 149 25.42 10.82 12.13
CA GLU A 149 24.75 9.79 12.96
C GLU A 149 24.09 10.34 14.23
N GLU A 150 24.34 11.60 14.57
CA GLU A 150 23.82 12.27 15.77
C GLU A 150 22.76 13.30 15.42
N GLN A 151 22.12 13.13 14.26
CA GLN A 151 21.02 13.95 13.80
C GLN A 151 19.84 13.09 13.34
N THR A 152 18.65 13.69 13.44
CA THR A 152 17.40 13.19 12.89
C THR A 152 16.78 14.29 12.02
N LEU A 153 16.42 13.95 10.79
CA LEU A 153 15.65 14.80 9.89
C LEU A 153 14.16 14.65 10.18
N HIS A 154 13.47 15.76 10.41
CA HIS A 154 12.02 15.77 10.64
C HIS A 154 11.29 16.15 9.35
N LEU A 155 10.41 15.27 8.86
CA LEU A 155 9.57 15.52 7.69
C LEU A 155 8.11 15.73 8.09
N TYR A 156 7.61 16.94 7.81
CA TYR A 156 6.24 17.37 8.06
C TYR A 156 5.45 17.33 6.76
N SER A 157 4.77 16.21 6.50
CA SER A 157 4.03 15.96 5.27
C SER A 157 4.86 16.26 4.01
N GLY A 158 6.08 15.75 3.96
CA GLY A 158 7.03 15.99 2.87
C GLY A 158 7.95 17.21 3.07
N HIS A 159 7.54 18.23 3.85
CA HIS A 159 8.41 19.37 4.12
C HIS A 159 9.56 18.97 5.06
N PRO A 160 10.84 19.17 4.67
CA PRO A 160 11.95 18.98 5.59
C PRO A 160 12.04 20.16 6.56
N MET A 161 11.62 19.94 7.79
CA MET A 161 11.71 20.95 8.85
C MET A 161 13.18 21.24 9.21
N GLY A 162 14.02 20.21 9.18
CA GLY A 162 15.46 20.35 9.36
C GLY A 162 16.09 19.16 10.08
N LEU A 163 17.41 19.27 10.27
CA LEU A 163 18.22 18.32 11.03
C LEU A 163 18.29 18.76 12.50
N PHE A 164 17.74 17.94 13.40
CA PHE A 164 17.77 18.17 14.83
C PHE A 164 18.81 17.26 15.49
N PRO A 165 19.56 17.73 16.51
CA PRO A 165 20.45 16.87 17.28
C PRO A 165 19.69 15.68 17.91
N SER A 166 20.30 14.50 17.85
CA SER A 166 19.76 13.23 18.33
C SER A 166 20.89 12.34 18.86
N ASN A 167 20.74 11.01 18.79
CA ASN A 167 21.79 10.05 19.08
C ASN A 167 21.91 8.96 18.00
N LYS A 168 22.99 8.19 18.05
CA LYS A 168 23.31 7.12 17.07
C LYS A 168 22.33 5.94 17.04
N ASN A 169 21.45 5.85 18.03
CA ASN A 169 20.40 4.81 18.11
C ASN A 169 19.03 5.34 17.68
N ALA A 170 18.86 6.66 17.61
CA ALA A 170 17.66 7.29 17.08
C ALA A 170 17.52 7.03 15.57
N PRO A 171 16.31 7.17 15.00
CA PRO A 171 16.10 7.13 13.57
C PRO A 171 16.81 8.31 12.90
N ARG A 172 17.32 8.12 11.68
CA ARG A 172 17.83 9.21 10.85
C ARG A 172 16.72 10.09 10.32
N VAL A 173 15.52 9.57 10.15
CA VAL A 173 14.35 10.33 9.68
C VAL A 173 13.10 9.96 10.49
N VAL A 174 12.30 10.96 10.84
CA VAL A 174 10.92 10.78 11.33
C VAL A 174 9.98 11.45 10.33
N VAL A 175 9.00 10.69 9.83
CA VAL A 175 8.06 11.14 8.81
C VAL A 175 6.65 11.19 9.35
N THR A 176 5.96 12.30 9.12
CA THR A 176 4.51 12.40 9.25
C THR A 176 3.94 12.72 7.88
N ASN A 177 2.81 12.13 7.49
CA ASN A 177 2.09 12.51 6.27
C ASN A 177 0.60 12.63 6.55
N GLY A 178 0.05 13.83 6.35
CA GLY A 178 -1.39 14.02 6.44
C GLY A 178 -1.97 14.06 7.85
N MET A 179 -1.13 14.22 8.87
CA MET A 179 -1.60 14.34 10.25
C MET A 179 -2.45 15.60 10.41
N MET A 180 -3.69 15.42 10.83
CA MET A 180 -4.69 16.48 11.00
C MET A 180 -5.30 16.41 12.40
N ILE A 181 -5.78 17.56 12.89
CA ILE A 181 -6.72 17.56 14.01
C ILE A 181 -8.00 16.84 13.52
N PRO A 182 -8.56 15.85 14.25
CA PRO A 182 -9.58 14.94 13.73
C PRO A 182 -10.77 15.62 13.04
N ASN A 183 -11.31 16.70 13.64
CA ASN A 183 -12.47 17.43 13.10
C ASN A 183 -12.19 18.17 11.77
N TYR A 184 -10.94 18.21 11.33
CA TYR A 184 -10.46 18.86 10.10
C TYR A 184 -9.80 17.86 9.15
N SER A 185 -10.20 16.58 9.24
CA SER A 185 -9.65 15.49 8.42
C SER A 185 -10.66 14.95 7.41
N LYS A 186 -11.57 15.78 6.88
CA LYS A 186 -12.51 15.35 5.83
C LYS A 186 -11.83 15.34 4.45
N PRO A 187 -12.38 14.63 3.44
CA PRO A 187 -11.77 14.59 2.11
C PRO A 187 -11.54 15.97 1.45
N ASN A 188 -12.45 16.93 1.61
CA ASN A 188 -12.25 18.29 1.10
C ASN A 188 -11.15 19.06 1.88
N ASP A 189 -10.92 18.73 3.16
CA ASP A 189 -9.82 19.33 3.93
C ASP A 189 -8.47 18.90 3.34
N TRP A 190 -8.34 17.62 2.97
CA TRP A 190 -7.16 17.12 2.26
C TRP A 190 -6.88 17.91 0.97
N GLU A 191 -7.88 18.06 0.09
CA GLU A 191 -7.72 18.81 -1.17
C GLU A 191 -7.21 20.23 -0.93
N LYS A 192 -7.81 20.92 0.06
CA LYS A 192 -7.46 22.29 0.43
C LYS A 192 -6.05 22.39 1.02
N PHE A 193 -5.72 21.61 2.04
CA PHE A 193 -4.45 21.73 2.75
C PHE A 193 -3.26 21.22 1.93
N ASN A 194 -3.50 20.31 0.98
CA ASN A 194 -2.50 19.92 0.00
C ASN A 194 -2.24 21.05 -1.01
N ALA A 195 -3.28 21.67 -1.56
CA ALA A 195 -3.12 22.83 -2.45
C ALA A 195 -2.43 24.03 -1.78
N LEU A 196 -2.67 24.24 -0.48
CA LEU A 196 -2.00 25.25 0.34
C LEU A 196 -0.52 24.95 0.60
N GLY A 197 -0.03 23.74 0.30
CA GLY A 197 1.37 23.37 0.54
C GLY A 197 1.70 23.03 2.00
N VAL A 198 0.70 22.65 2.81
CA VAL A 198 0.86 22.39 4.25
C VAL A 198 0.62 20.94 4.67
N SER A 199 0.13 20.09 3.76
CA SER A 199 -0.12 18.67 4.04
C SER A 199 -0.03 17.83 2.76
N GLN A 200 0.11 16.52 2.88
CA GLN A 200 0.10 15.60 1.74
C GLN A 200 -0.48 14.25 2.10
N TYR A 201 -0.93 13.52 1.08
CA TYR A 201 -1.35 12.13 1.23
C TYR A 201 -0.18 11.20 0.90
N GLY A 202 0.37 10.54 1.92
CA GLY A 202 1.52 9.63 1.77
C GLY A 202 1.14 8.19 1.46
N GLN A 203 -0.16 7.87 1.33
CA GLN A 203 -0.67 6.49 1.27
C GLN A 203 -0.05 5.68 2.43
N MET A 204 0.52 4.52 2.15
CA MET A 204 1.29 3.69 3.06
C MET A 204 2.76 3.83 2.73
N THR A 205 3.20 3.31 1.57
CA THR A 205 4.62 3.21 1.24
C THR A 205 5.16 4.30 0.33
N ALA A 206 4.28 5.18 -0.18
CA ALA A 206 4.67 6.30 -1.04
C ALA A 206 5.43 7.36 -0.23
N GLY A 207 4.80 7.89 0.82
CA GLY A 207 5.36 8.92 1.69
C GLY A 207 6.35 8.41 2.74
N SER A 208 6.46 7.09 2.92
CA SER A 208 7.41 6.45 3.87
C SER A 208 8.63 5.85 3.18
N PHE A 209 8.72 6.00 1.85
CA PHE A 209 9.87 5.58 1.05
C PHE A 209 10.11 4.07 1.14
N MET A 210 9.06 3.26 0.98
CA MET A 210 9.19 1.80 1.09
C MET A 210 8.38 1.04 0.03
N TYR A 211 8.09 1.69 -1.10
CA TYR A 211 7.38 1.06 -2.21
C TYR A 211 8.37 0.31 -3.09
N ILE A 212 8.03 -0.92 -3.48
CA ILE A 212 8.92 -1.85 -4.20
C ILE A 212 8.29 -2.36 -5.49
N GLY A 213 7.37 -1.56 -6.04
CA GLY A 213 6.57 -1.94 -7.18
C GLY A 213 5.45 -2.93 -6.82
N PRO A 214 4.89 -3.60 -7.84
CA PRO A 214 3.62 -4.31 -7.73
C PRO A 214 3.70 -5.68 -7.03
N GLN A 215 4.90 -6.24 -6.86
CA GLN A 215 5.09 -7.55 -6.25
C GLN A 215 4.49 -7.65 -4.84
N GLY A 216 4.43 -6.53 -4.10
CA GLY A 216 3.78 -6.47 -2.78
C GLY A 216 2.30 -6.80 -2.84
N ILE A 217 1.61 -6.25 -3.85
CA ILE A 217 0.18 -6.51 -4.04
C ILE A 217 -0.03 -7.90 -4.62
N VAL A 218 0.78 -8.33 -5.59
CA VAL A 218 0.66 -9.71 -6.14
C VAL A 218 0.78 -10.75 -5.03
N HIS A 219 1.74 -10.60 -4.11
CA HIS A 219 1.87 -11.48 -2.95
C HIS A 219 0.61 -11.46 -2.06
N GLY A 220 0.21 -10.28 -1.58
CA GLY A 220 -0.95 -10.14 -0.70
C GLY A 220 -2.24 -10.70 -1.33
N THR A 221 -2.45 -10.45 -2.62
CA THR A 221 -3.59 -11.00 -3.36
C THR A 221 -3.50 -12.49 -3.56
N THR A 222 -2.31 -13.04 -3.83
CA THR A 222 -2.12 -14.49 -3.92
C THR A 222 -2.52 -15.17 -2.60
N ILE A 223 -2.02 -14.66 -1.47
CA ILE A 223 -2.36 -15.17 -0.13
C ILE A 223 -3.85 -15.04 0.14
N THR A 224 -4.47 -13.92 -0.24
CA THR A 224 -5.91 -13.70 -0.04
C THR A 224 -6.75 -14.70 -0.83
N VAL A 225 -6.48 -14.85 -2.13
CA VAL A 225 -7.25 -15.74 -3.02
C VAL A 225 -7.05 -17.21 -2.62
N MET A 226 -5.82 -17.62 -2.31
CA MET A 226 -5.55 -18.99 -1.83
C MET A 226 -6.33 -19.31 -0.56
N ASN A 227 -6.36 -18.40 0.41
CA ASN A 227 -7.07 -18.61 1.65
C ASN A 227 -8.60 -18.48 1.50
N ALA A 228 -9.09 -17.61 0.61
CA ALA A 228 -10.50 -17.54 0.26
C ALA A 228 -10.99 -18.88 -0.32
N PHE A 229 -10.26 -19.47 -1.26
CA PHE A 229 -10.60 -20.80 -1.78
C PHE A 229 -10.56 -21.88 -0.69
N ARG A 230 -9.59 -21.86 0.23
CA ARG A 230 -9.54 -22.83 1.35
C ARG A 230 -10.74 -22.75 2.29
N LYS A 231 -11.37 -21.59 2.43
CA LYS A 231 -12.57 -21.42 3.25
C LYS A 231 -13.81 -22.07 2.61
N ILE A 232 -13.88 -22.07 1.28
CA ILE A 232 -15.09 -22.51 0.55
C ILE A 232 -14.94 -23.89 -0.10
N LEU A 233 -13.72 -24.33 -0.38
CA LEU A 233 -13.44 -25.62 -1.01
C LEU A 233 -13.26 -26.71 0.05
N LYS A 234 -13.63 -27.94 -0.31
CA LYS A 234 -13.31 -29.12 0.47
C LYS A 234 -11.80 -29.39 0.42
N ARG A 235 -11.28 -30.14 1.40
CA ARG A 235 -9.83 -30.40 1.55
C ARG A 235 -9.19 -31.10 0.36
N ASP A 236 -9.96 -31.86 -0.42
CA ASP A 236 -9.56 -32.59 -1.62
C ASP A 236 -9.79 -31.82 -2.93
N GLU A 237 -10.46 -30.67 -2.87
CA GLU A 237 -10.66 -29.79 -4.01
C GLU A 237 -9.50 -28.79 -4.15
N ASN A 238 -9.29 -28.30 -5.38
CA ASN A 238 -8.34 -27.24 -5.68
C ASN A 238 -9.00 -26.15 -6.55
N PRO A 239 -8.37 -24.97 -6.68
CA PRO A 239 -8.94 -23.85 -7.42
C PRO A 239 -9.01 -24.01 -8.95
N ASN A 240 -8.43 -25.07 -9.53
CA ASN A 240 -8.38 -25.23 -10.98
C ASN A 240 -9.81 -25.34 -11.55
N GLY A 241 -10.11 -24.58 -12.61
CA GLY A 241 -11.46 -24.51 -13.18
C GLY A 241 -12.48 -23.73 -12.35
N LYS A 242 -12.09 -23.14 -11.21
CA LYS A 242 -12.95 -22.31 -10.35
C LYS A 242 -12.76 -20.83 -10.68
N ILE A 243 -13.82 -20.04 -10.56
CA ILE A 243 -13.82 -18.63 -10.99
C ILE A 243 -13.57 -17.70 -9.80
N PHE A 244 -12.63 -16.77 -10.00
CA PHE A 244 -12.49 -15.54 -9.24
C PHE A 244 -12.88 -14.35 -10.12
N LEU A 245 -14.03 -13.72 -9.85
CA LEU A 245 -14.49 -12.50 -10.52
C LEU A 245 -14.11 -11.27 -9.70
N THR A 246 -13.48 -10.29 -10.35
CA THR A 246 -13.11 -9.00 -9.76
C THR A 246 -13.09 -7.87 -10.80
N ALA A 247 -12.72 -6.67 -10.38
CA ALA A 247 -12.63 -5.48 -11.21
C ALA A 247 -11.37 -4.63 -10.93
N GLY A 248 -10.99 -3.88 -11.96
CA GLY A 248 -9.92 -2.88 -11.96
C GLY A 248 -8.57 -3.48 -12.36
N LEU A 249 -7.90 -2.85 -13.33
CA LEU A 249 -6.54 -3.15 -13.78
C LEU A 249 -5.58 -1.96 -13.62
N GLY A 250 -5.93 -1.03 -12.73
CA GLY A 250 -5.10 0.08 -12.26
C GLY A 250 -3.84 -0.36 -11.51
N GLY A 251 -3.16 0.59 -10.85
CA GLY A 251 -1.82 0.40 -10.26
C GLY A 251 -1.68 -0.87 -9.39
N MET A 252 -2.56 -1.01 -8.39
CA MET A 252 -2.60 -2.14 -7.46
C MET A 252 -3.47 -3.29 -7.99
N SER A 253 -4.69 -2.99 -8.43
CA SER A 253 -5.69 -3.98 -8.85
C SER A 253 -5.28 -4.79 -10.08
N GLY A 254 -4.36 -4.27 -10.91
CA GLY A 254 -3.75 -5.01 -12.02
C GLY A 254 -3.03 -6.29 -11.59
N ALA A 255 -2.65 -6.42 -10.32
CA ALA A 255 -2.02 -7.62 -9.77
C ALA A 255 -2.96 -8.82 -9.63
N GLN A 256 -4.29 -8.60 -9.61
CA GLN A 256 -5.27 -9.65 -9.32
C GLN A 256 -5.26 -10.80 -10.35
N PRO A 257 -5.26 -10.55 -11.67
CA PRO A 257 -5.01 -11.57 -12.70
C PRO A 257 -3.79 -12.46 -12.42
N LYS A 258 -2.64 -11.84 -12.14
CA LYS A 258 -1.39 -12.56 -11.89
C LYS A 258 -1.46 -13.39 -10.60
N ALA A 259 -2.07 -12.84 -9.56
CA ALA A 259 -2.27 -13.52 -8.29
C ALA A 259 -3.19 -14.74 -8.45
N GLY A 260 -4.26 -14.63 -9.23
CA GLY A 260 -5.15 -15.74 -9.52
C GLY A 260 -4.49 -16.85 -10.34
N ASN A 261 -3.59 -16.50 -11.27
CA ASN A 261 -2.74 -17.48 -11.95
C ASN A 261 -1.81 -18.23 -10.99
N ILE A 262 -1.22 -17.53 -10.01
CA ILE A 262 -0.36 -18.16 -8.99
C ILE A 262 -1.20 -19.03 -8.03
N ALA A 263 -2.41 -18.58 -7.70
CA ALA A 263 -3.37 -19.35 -6.88
C ALA A 263 -4.00 -20.54 -7.62
N GLY A 264 -3.90 -20.59 -8.95
CA GLY A 264 -4.36 -21.71 -9.77
C GLY A 264 -5.85 -21.63 -10.17
N CYS A 265 -6.42 -20.44 -10.34
CA CYS A 265 -7.84 -20.28 -10.69
C CYS A 265 -8.05 -19.59 -12.04
N ILE A 266 -9.29 -19.60 -12.51
CA ILE A 266 -9.74 -18.75 -13.62
C ILE A 266 -10.03 -17.37 -13.04
N THR A 267 -9.26 -16.37 -13.46
CA THR A 267 -9.52 -14.97 -13.04
C THR A 267 -10.22 -14.23 -14.14
N ILE A 268 -11.33 -13.58 -13.80
CA ILE A 268 -12.01 -12.64 -14.69
C ILE A 268 -11.92 -11.27 -14.04
N CYS A 269 -11.26 -10.33 -14.71
CA CYS A 269 -11.07 -8.98 -14.21
C CYS A 269 -11.63 -7.97 -15.21
N ALA A 270 -12.72 -7.30 -14.84
CA ALA A 270 -13.30 -6.26 -15.69
C ALA A 270 -12.56 -4.92 -15.54
N GLU A 271 -12.32 -4.23 -16.65
CA GLU A 271 -11.70 -2.92 -16.69
C GLU A 271 -12.26 -2.09 -17.84
N VAL A 272 -12.85 -0.94 -17.51
CA VAL A 272 -13.43 -0.02 -18.49
C VAL A 272 -12.37 0.74 -19.30
N ASN A 273 -11.19 0.98 -18.71
CA ASN A 273 -10.08 1.64 -19.38
C ASN A 273 -9.26 0.63 -20.20
N LYS A 274 -9.55 0.56 -21.51
CA LYS A 274 -8.83 -0.29 -22.47
C LYS A 274 -7.31 -0.17 -22.37
N ASN A 275 -6.77 1.02 -22.11
CA ASN A 275 -5.32 1.21 -22.00
C ASN A 275 -4.72 0.51 -20.76
N ALA A 276 -5.46 0.48 -19.65
CA ALA A 276 -5.03 -0.25 -18.45
C ALA A 276 -5.01 -1.76 -18.71
N ALA A 277 -6.06 -2.31 -19.33
CA ALA A 277 -6.12 -3.72 -19.70
C ALA A 277 -4.98 -4.14 -20.64
N ILE A 278 -4.77 -3.38 -21.72
CA ILE A 278 -3.67 -3.62 -22.68
C ILE A 278 -2.31 -3.59 -21.99
N LYS A 279 -2.08 -2.62 -21.10
CA LYS A 279 -0.83 -2.50 -20.35
C LYS A 279 -0.57 -3.74 -19.48
N ARG A 280 -1.59 -4.29 -18.81
CA ARG A 280 -1.44 -5.51 -17.99
C ARG A 280 -1.19 -6.76 -18.82
N HIS A 281 -1.81 -6.85 -19.99
CA HIS A 281 -1.53 -7.91 -20.94
C HIS A 281 -0.09 -7.85 -21.47
N GLN A 282 0.39 -6.67 -21.87
CA GLN A 282 1.78 -6.47 -22.31
C GLN A 282 2.82 -6.79 -21.22
N GLN A 283 2.45 -6.63 -19.94
CA GLN A 283 3.28 -7.01 -18.79
C GLN A 283 3.28 -8.53 -18.52
N GLY A 284 2.44 -9.31 -19.20
CA GLY A 284 2.26 -10.75 -18.96
C GLY A 284 1.55 -11.04 -17.64
N TRP A 285 0.72 -10.11 -17.15
CA TRP A 285 -0.10 -10.30 -15.95
C TRP A 285 -1.51 -10.76 -16.27
N VAL A 286 -1.98 -10.45 -17.47
CA VAL A 286 -3.26 -10.90 -18.04
C VAL A 286 -2.94 -11.77 -19.25
N ASP A 287 -3.57 -12.93 -19.36
CA ASP A 287 -3.33 -13.86 -20.47
C ASP A 287 -4.17 -13.53 -21.70
N ILE A 288 -5.44 -13.13 -21.51
CA ILE A 288 -6.40 -12.89 -22.59
C ILE A 288 -7.11 -11.55 -22.40
N LEU A 289 -7.27 -10.79 -23.49
CA LEU A 289 -8.12 -9.60 -23.56
C LEU A 289 -9.40 -9.92 -24.33
N ILE A 290 -10.56 -9.54 -23.80
CA ILE A 290 -11.87 -9.72 -24.43
C ILE A 290 -12.67 -8.43 -24.29
N ASP A 291 -13.34 -7.98 -25.35
CA ASP A 291 -14.27 -6.85 -25.34
C ASP A 291 -15.71 -7.22 -25.74
N ASP A 292 -15.97 -8.51 -26.02
CA ASP A 292 -17.32 -9.05 -26.27
C ASP A 292 -17.75 -9.99 -25.12
N ILE A 293 -18.87 -9.66 -24.48
CA ILE A 293 -19.38 -10.40 -23.32
C ILE A 293 -19.81 -11.84 -23.66
N ASN A 294 -20.28 -12.12 -24.88
CA ASN A 294 -20.65 -13.48 -25.30
C ASN A 294 -19.41 -14.34 -25.51
N ILE A 295 -18.34 -13.76 -26.06
CA ILE A 295 -17.04 -14.44 -26.18
C ILE A 295 -16.47 -14.73 -24.78
N LEU A 296 -16.63 -13.81 -23.81
CA LEU A 296 -16.21 -14.05 -22.43
C LEU A 296 -16.91 -15.27 -21.83
N VAL A 297 -18.23 -15.41 -22.05
CA VAL A 297 -19.03 -16.56 -21.60
C VAL A 297 -18.51 -17.87 -22.20
N GLU A 298 -18.29 -17.92 -23.52
CA GLU A 298 -17.80 -19.12 -24.20
C GLU A 298 -16.43 -19.57 -23.69
N ILE A 299 -15.48 -18.62 -23.58
CA ILE A 299 -14.12 -18.90 -23.11
C ILE A 299 -14.14 -19.34 -21.65
N THR A 300 -14.97 -18.70 -20.81
CA THR A 300 -15.10 -19.06 -19.39
C THR A 300 -15.63 -20.49 -19.23
N LYS A 301 -16.71 -20.85 -19.92
CA LYS A 301 -17.29 -22.21 -19.89
C LYS A 301 -16.27 -23.26 -20.36
N LYS A 302 -15.48 -22.94 -21.39
CA LYS A 302 -14.39 -23.81 -21.88
C LYS A 302 -13.28 -23.98 -20.84
N ALA A 303 -12.81 -22.90 -20.23
CA ALA A 303 -11.77 -22.92 -19.22
C ALA A 303 -12.20 -23.72 -17.98
N GLN A 304 -13.46 -23.56 -17.53
CA GLN A 304 -14.03 -24.35 -16.43
C GLN A 304 -14.02 -25.85 -16.76
N LYS A 305 -14.50 -26.24 -17.96
CA LYS A 305 -14.55 -27.64 -18.40
C LYS A 305 -13.17 -28.30 -18.44
N ASN A 306 -12.15 -27.53 -18.81
CA ASN A 306 -10.78 -28.01 -18.96
C ASN A 306 -9.94 -27.88 -17.68
N ASN A 307 -10.50 -27.36 -16.58
CA ASN A 307 -9.78 -27.02 -15.35
C ASN A 307 -8.54 -26.14 -15.61
N GLU A 308 -8.69 -25.15 -16.49
CA GLU A 308 -7.60 -24.25 -16.88
C GLU A 308 -7.24 -23.26 -15.76
N ILE A 309 -6.00 -22.79 -15.80
CA ILE A 309 -5.49 -21.66 -15.02
C ILE A 309 -5.26 -20.54 -16.04
N VAL A 310 -6.16 -19.56 -16.05
CA VAL A 310 -6.13 -18.49 -17.05
C VAL A 310 -6.69 -17.20 -16.48
N SER A 311 -6.05 -16.09 -16.82
CA SER A 311 -6.52 -14.76 -16.48
C SER A 311 -7.06 -14.03 -17.69
N ILE A 312 -8.29 -13.55 -17.57
CA ILE A 312 -9.05 -12.91 -18.64
C ILE A 312 -9.41 -11.50 -18.18
N ALA A 313 -8.97 -10.50 -18.95
CA ALA A 313 -9.41 -9.13 -18.77
C ALA A 313 -10.57 -8.83 -19.72
N TYR A 314 -11.71 -8.48 -19.14
CA TYR A 314 -12.87 -8.01 -19.88
C TYR A 314 -12.85 -6.48 -19.99
N ILE A 315 -12.77 -5.95 -21.21
CA ILE A 315 -12.76 -4.51 -21.47
C ILE A 315 -14.21 -4.03 -21.49
N GLY A 316 -14.72 -3.70 -20.31
CA GLY A 316 -16.11 -3.34 -20.08
C GLY A 316 -16.40 -3.15 -18.59
N ASN A 317 -17.67 -2.96 -18.24
CA ASN A 317 -18.06 -2.74 -16.85
C ASN A 317 -18.22 -4.07 -16.11
N VAL A 318 -17.78 -4.16 -14.86
CA VAL A 318 -17.91 -5.38 -14.04
C VAL A 318 -19.36 -5.80 -13.82
N ILE A 319 -20.28 -4.83 -13.75
CA ILE A 319 -21.71 -5.09 -13.56
C ILE A 319 -22.26 -5.95 -14.71
N GLU A 320 -21.79 -5.71 -15.95
CA GLU A 320 -22.19 -6.49 -17.12
C GLU A 320 -21.76 -7.96 -17.01
N VAL A 321 -20.57 -8.22 -16.44
CA VAL A 321 -20.08 -9.58 -16.20
C VAL A 321 -20.93 -10.28 -15.14
N TRP A 322 -21.21 -9.61 -14.02
CA TRP A 322 -22.06 -10.15 -12.95
C TRP A 322 -23.45 -10.52 -13.48
N GLU A 323 -24.09 -9.62 -14.23
CA GLU A 323 -25.42 -9.85 -14.80
C GLU A 323 -25.41 -10.96 -15.84
N LYS A 324 -24.46 -10.92 -16.78
CA LYS A 324 -24.40 -11.94 -17.83
C LYS A 324 -24.12 -13.34 -17.27
N PHE A 325 -23.31 -13.44 -16.22
CA PHE A 325 -23.02 -14.74 -15.60
C PHE A 325 -24.21 -15.28 -14.82
N ASP A 326 -25.04 -14.40 -14.26
CA ASP A 326 -26.33 -14.77 -13.66
C ASP A 326 -27.30 -15.35 -14.70
N GLU A 327 -27.39 -14.72 -15.87
CA GLU A 327 -28.23 -15.15 -17.00
C GLU A 327 -27.78 -16.50 -17.59
N GLU A 328 -26.47 -16.70 -17.71
CA GLU A 328 -25.85 -17.87 -18.35
C GLU A 328 -25.63 -19.06 -17.42
N ASP A 329 -26.07 -18.94 -16.17
CA ASP A 329 -25.90 -19.89 -15.07
C ASP A 329 -24.42 -20.28 -14.84
N ILE A 330 -23.53 -19.29 -14.93
CA ILE A 330 -22.11 -19.46 -14.62
C ILE A 330 -21.89 -19.19 -13.13
N PHE A 331 -21.63 -20.25 -12.37
CA PHE A 331 -21.36 -20.11 -10.94
C PHE A 331 -19.99 -19.47 -10.68
N ILE A 332 -20.00 -18.38 -9.92
CA ILE A 332 -18.81 -17.67 -9.45
C ILE A 332 -18.46 -18.17 -8.05
N HIS A 333 -17.26 -18.73 -7.88
CA HIS A 333 -16.82 -19.24 -6.58
C HIS A 333 -16.40 -18.10 -5.65
N LEU A 334 -15.54 -17.23 -6.13
CA LEU A 334 -15.05 -16.05 -5.40
C LEU A 334 -15.41 -14.77 -6.15
N GLY A 335 -16.00 -13.82 -5.42
CA GLY A 335 -16.29 -12.47 -5.89
C GLY A 335 -15.54 -11.41 -5.09
N SER A 336 -15.03 -10.38 -5.76
CA SER A 336 -14.50 -9.20 -5.09
C SER A 336 -14.57 -7.96 -6.00
N ASP A 337 -14.08 -6.82 -5.51
CA ASP A 337 -13.94 -5.58 -6.28
C ASP A 337 -12.69 -4.83 -5.81
N GLN A 338 -11.91 -4.30 -6.76
CA GLN A 338 -10.76 -3.46 -6.45
C GLN A 338 -10.72 -2.19 -7.32
N THR A 339 -11.90 -1.67 -7.68
CA THR A 339 -12.05 -0.31 -8.22
C THR A 339 -11.61 0.73 -7.17
N SER A 340 -11.38 1.99 -7.57
CA SER A 340 -10.81 3.01 -6.68
C SER A 340 -11.88 3.82 -5.94
N LEU A 341 -12.69 3.16 -5.11
CA LEU A 341 -13.78 3.78 -4.34
C LEU A 341 -13.30 4.59 -3.12
N HIS A 342 -12.00 4.72 -2.91
CA HIS A 342 -11.42 5.75 -2.04
C HIS A 342 -11.43 7.15 -2.69
N ILE A 343 -11.66 7.25 -4.00
CA ILE A 343 -11.79 8.51 -4.78
C ILE A 343 -12.90 8.40 -5.87
N PRO A 344 -14.13 8.02 -5.50
CA PRO A 344 -15.18 7.60 -6.44
C PRO A 344 -15.58 8.71 -7.42
N TRP A 345 -15.57 9.97 -6.97
CA TRP A 345 -16.10 11.12 -7.72
C TRP A 345 -15.15 11.69 -8.78
N THR A 346 -13.89 11.25 -8.81
CA THR A 346 -12.86 11.81 -9.69
C THR A 346 -12.25 10.74 -10.60
N GLY A 347 -13.08 9.81 -11.08
CA GLY A 347 -12.65 8.74 -11.99
C GLY A 347 -12.09 7.50 -11.30
N GLY A 348 -12.46 7.27 -10.03
CA GLY A 348 -12.12 6.05 -9.30
C GLY A 348 -13.09 4.88 -9.57
N TYR A 349 -14.34 5.18 -9.91
CA TYR A 349 -15.40 4.23 -10.28
C TYR A 349 -16.19 4.77 -11.47
N TYR A 350 -16.52 3.90 -12.43
CA TYR A 350 -17.17 4.29 -13.68
C TYR A 350 -18.60 3.72 -13.74
N PRO A 351 -19.63 4.55 -13.99
CA PRO A 351 -21.01 4.10 -14.09
C PRO A 351 -21.21 3.06 -15.20
N ALA A 352 -22.13 2.11 -15.00
CA ALA A 352 -22.44 1.06 -15.98
C ALA A 352 -23.09 1.59 -17.27
N ASP A 353 -23.89 2.64 -17.15
CA ASP A 353 -24.69 3.16 -18.27
C ASP A 353 -23.94 4.19 -19.13
N LEU A 354 -22.64 4.38 -18.91
CA LEU A 354 -21.80 5.33 -19.64
C LEU A 354 -20.57 4.62 -20.20
N SER A 355 -20.14 5.00 -21.39
CA SER A 355 -18.81 4.66 -21.88
C SER A 355 -17.71 5.33 -21.04
N TYR A 356 -16.49 4.81 -21.14
CA TYR A 356 -15.32 5.38 -20.48
C TYR A 356 -15.10 6.85 -20.88
N GLU A 357 -15.27 7.19 -22.16
CA GLU A 357 -15.09 8.53 -22.70
C GLU A 357 -16.19 9.51 -22.22
N GLU A 358 -17.45 9.07 -22.21
CA GLU A 358 -18.57 9.86 -21.70
C GLU A 358 -18.42 10.15 -20.20
N ALA A 359 -18.07 9.13 -19.41
CA ALA A 359 -17.80 9.28 -17.98
C ALA A 359 -16.67 10.30 -17.72
N ASN A 360 -15.57 10.24 -18.47
CA ASN A 360 -14.46 11.18 -18.34
C ASN A 360 -14.83 12.62 -18.73
N SER A 361 -15.72 12.79 -19.70
CA SER A 361 -16.26 14.11 -20.07
C SER A 361 -17.15 14.65 -18.94
N LEU A 362 -18.02 13.79 -18.40
CA LEU A 362 -18.96 14.14 -17.34
C LEU A 362 -18.28 14.54 -16.03
N ILE A 363 -17.17 13.92 -15.66
CA ILE A 363 -16.34 14.32 -14.49
C ILE A 363 -15.94 15.80 -14.57
N LYS A 364 -15.68 16.32 -15.77
CA LYS A 364 -15.25 17.71 -15.99
C LYS A 364 -16.42 18.67 -16.14
N GLU A 365 -17.42 18.26 -16.93
CA GLU A 365 -18.50 19.14 -17.37
C GLU A 365 -19.67 19.19 -16.37
N ASN A 366 -19.98 18.06 -15.73
CA ASN A 366 -21.09 17.95 -14.78
C ASN A 366 -20.79 16.92 -13.67
N PRO A 367 -19.89 17.25 -12.73
CA PRO A 367 -19.44 16.32 -11.68
C PRO A 367 -20.55 15.85 -10.73
N GLU A 368 -21.60 16.65 -10.54
CA GLU A 368 -22.75 16.24 -9.71
C GLU A 368 -23.57 15.14 -10.41
N LEU A 369 -23.84 15.28 -11.70
CA LEU A 369 -24.50 14.21 -12.47
C LEU A 369 -23.63 12.94 -12.54
N PHE A 370 -22.30 13.10 -12.67
CA PHE A 370 -21.38 11.95 -12.60
C PHE A 370 -21.52 11.21 -11.27
N LYS A 371 -21.54 11.94 -10.15
CA LYS A 371 -21.73 11.38 -8.82
C LYS A 371 -23.07 10.63 -8.69
N GLU A 372 -24.16 11.21 -9.16
CA GLU A 372 -25.48 10.55 -9.17
C GLU A 372 -25.43 9.22 -9.95
N LYS A 373 -24.78 9.21 -11.12
CA LYS A 373 -24.61 8.01 -11.95
C LYS A 373 -23.74 6.94 -11.29
N VAL A 374 -22.68 7.34 -10.58
CA VAL A 374 -21.85 6.43 -9.79
C VAL A 374 -22.69 5.79 -8.67
N GLN A 375 -23.47 6.59 -7.94
CA GLN A 375 -24.33 6.06 -6.86
C GLN A 375 -25.38 5.06 -7.38
N GLN A 376 -26.04 5.37 -8.52
CA GLN A 376 -26.96 4.44 -9.17
C GLN A 376 -26.28 3.12 -9.55
N SER A 377 -25.06 3.19 -10.10
CA SER A 377 -24.29 2.01 -10.48
C SER A 377 -23.83 1.19 -9.27
N LEU A 378 -23.47 1.83 -8.15
CA LEU A 378 -23.12 1.14 -6.90
C LEU A 378 -24.31 0.33 -6.35
N ILE A 379 -25.52 0.89 -6.40
CA ILE A 379 -26.74 0.16 -6.01
C ILE A 379 -26.95 -1.05 -6.91
N ARG A 380 -26.81 -0.89 -8.24
CA ARG A 380 -26.93 -1.99 -9.21
C ARG A 380 -25.86 -3.07 -8.96
N HIS A 381 -24.61 -2.68 -8.74
CA HIS A 381 -23.49 -3.59 -8.46
C HIS A 381 -23.71 -4.41 -7.19
N ALA A 382 -24.16 -3.77 -6.10
CA ALA A 382 -24.49 -4.46 -4.87
C ALA A 382 -25.64 -5.46 -5.08
N ASN A 383 -26.70 -5.07 -5.79
CA ASN A 383 -27.83 -5.95 -6.07
C ASN A 383 -27.42 -7.19 -6.88
N THR A 384 -26.50 -7.06 -7.84
CA THR A 384 -25.98 -8.20 -8.60
C THR A 384 -25.14 -9.12 -7.72
N ILE A 385 -24.30 -8.56 -6.84
CA ILE A 385 -23.54 -9.34 -5.85
C ILE A 385 -24.51 -10.10 -4.93
N ASN A 386 -25.56 -9.45 -4.43
CA ASN A 386 -26.58 -10.08 -3.58
C ASN A 386 -27.15 -11.35 -4.23
N LYS A 387 -27.59 -11.26 -5.51
CA LYS A 387 -28.10 -12.42 -6.27
C LYS A 387 -27.11 -13.57 -6.37
N HIS A 388 -25.83 -13.28 -6.62
CA HIS A 388 -24.79 -14.31 -6.70
C HIS A 388 -24.50 -14.94 -5.33
N THR A 389 -24.48 -14.14 -4.27
CA THR A 389 -24.27 -14.66 -2.92
C THR A 389 -25.44 -15.52 -2.42
N GLU A 390 -26.68 -15.22 -2.83
CA GLU A 390 -27.85 -16.08 -2.58
C GLU A 390 -27.69 -17.48 -3.22
N LYS A 391 -26.95 -17.57 -4.34
CA LYS A 391 -26.60 -18.84 -5.00
C LYS A 391 -25.37 -19.53 -4.40
N GLY A 392 -24.67 -18.88 -3.46
CA GLY A 392 -23.50 -19.44 -2.77
C GLY A 392 -22.14 -18.87 -3.17
N THR A 393 -22.08 -17.80 -3.98
CA THR A 393 -20.82 -17.08 -4.23
C THR A 393 -20.28 -16.49 -2.94
N TYR A 394 -18.99 -16.72 -2.67
CA TYR A 394 -18.31 -16.05 -1.56
C TYR A 394 -17.76 -14.71 -2.03
N PHE A 395 -18.45 -13.63 -1.64
CA PHE A 395 -18.03 -12.26 -1.90
C PHE A 395 -17.27 -11.67 -0.71
N PHE A 396 -16.20 -10.93 -0.97
CA PHE A 396 -15.48 -10.17 0.04
C PHE A 396 -15.01 -8.81 -0.49
N ASP A 397 -15.09 -7.78 0.35
CA ASP A 397 -14.59 -6.44 0.05
C ASP A 397 -13.05 -6.42 0.12
N TYR A 398 -12.38 -5.87 -0.91
CA TYR A 398 -10.92 -5.85 -1.01
C TYR A 398 -10.27 -4.65 -0.27
N GLY A 399 -11.01 -4.00 0.62
CA GLY A 399 -10.54 -2.84 1.38
C GLY A 399 -10.34 -1.61 0.51
N ASN A 400 -11.20 -1.45 -0.51
CA ASN A 400 -11.22 -0.32 -1.44
C ASN A 400 -12.37 0.67 -1.17
N ALA A 401 -13.11 0.47 -0.07
CA ALA A 401 -14.31 1.22 0.32
C ALA A 401 -15.56 0.92 -0.51
N PHE A 402 -15.65 -0.24 -1.18
CA PHE A 402 -16.85 -0.62 -1.94
C PHE A 402 -18.10 -0.66 -1.07
N LEU A 403 -18.10 -1.44 0.02
CA LEU A 403 -19.26 -1.55 0.90
C LEU A 403 -19.60 -0.23 1.59
N LEU A 404 -18.58 0.58 1.89
CA LEU A 404 -18.76 1.89 2.50
C LEU A 404 -19.43 2.88 1.55
N GLU A 405 -18.94 3.02 0.32
CA GLU A 405 -19.56 3.93 -0.66
C GLU A 405 -20.90 3.40 -1.18
N ALA A 406 -21.07 2.08 -1.31
CA ALA A 406 -22.35 1.46 -1.64
C ALA A 406 -23.40 1.74 -0.55
N SER A 407 -23.04 1.60 0.74
CA SER A 407 -23.97 1.93 1.83
C SER A 407 -24.32 3.42 1.88
N ARG A 408 -23.33 4.31 1.65
CA ARG A 408 -23.57 5.76 1.49
C ARG A 408 -24.48 6.09 0.31
N ALA A 409 -24.48 5.28 -0.75
CA ALA A 409 -25.40 5.39 -1.88
C ALA A 409 -26.80 4.81 -1.61
N GLY A 410 -27.00 4.10 -0.50
CA GLY A 410 -28.27 3.45 -0.17
C GLY A 410 -28.43 2.04 -0.73
N ALA A 411 -27.32 1.37 -1.08
CA ALA A 411 -27.33 -0.02 -1.50
C ALA A 411 -27.61 -0.97 -0.32
N ASP A 412 -28.20 -2.13 -0.61
CA ASP A 412 -28.56 -3.15 0.37
C ASP A 412 -27.35 -4.03 0.77
N VAL A 413 -26.39 -3.41 1.46
CA VAL A 413 -25.12 -4.02 1.88
C VAL A 413 -24.89 -4.01 3.39
N MET A 414 -25.83 -3.43 4.16
CA MET A 414 -25.78 -3.42 5.62
C MET A 414 -26.33 -4.73 6.21
N ALA A 415 -25.71 -5.24 7.26
CA ALA A 415 -26.25 -6.32 8.06
C ALA A 415 -27.43 -5.83 8.93
N ASP A 416 -28.21 -6.77 9.48
CA ASP A 416 -29.41 -6.47 10.28
C ASP A 416 -29.14 -5.57 11.49
N ASN A 417 -27.92 -5.58 12.02
CA ASN A 417 -27.52 -4.74 13.15
C ASN A 417 -27.26 -3.26 12.77
N ASN A 418 -27.32 -2.91 11.48
CA ASN A 418 -27.03 -1.58 10.93
C ASN A 418 -25.65 -0.99 11.32
N ILE A 419 -24.73 -1.83 11.76
CA ILE A 419 -23.36 -1.45 12.15
C ILE A 419 -22.35 -2.11 11.22
N ASP A 420 -22.54 -3.39 10.92
CA ASP A 420 -21.66 -4.17 10.05
C ASP A 420 -22.25 -4.30 8.65
N PHE A 421 -21.42 -4.75 7.71
CA PHE A 421 -21.85 -5.06 6.35
C PHE A 421 -22.24 -6.54 6.22
N LYS A 422 -23.09 -6.87 5.24
CA LYS A 422 -23.49 -8.25 4.92
C LYS A 422 -22.30 -9.11 4.50
N TYR A 423 -21.30 -8.49 3.89
CA TYR A 423 -20.10 -9.16 3.38
C TYR A 423 -18.89 -8.73 4.18
N PRO A 424 -18.00 -9.66 4.57
CA PRO A 424 -16.78 -9.31 5.24
C PRO A 424 -15.79 -8.63 4.29
N SER A 425 -14.89 -7.82 4.83
CA SER A 425 -13.65 -7.48 4.11
C SER A 425 -12.70 -8.68 4.09
N TYR A 426 -11.78 -8.71 3.13
CA TYR A 426 -10.73 -9.75 3.07
C TYR A 426 -9.88 -9.78 4.34
N VAL A 427 -9.72 -8.66 5.06
CA VAL A 427 -9.04 -8.68 6.36
C VAL A 427 -9.93 -9.24 7.44
N GLN A 428 -11.21 -8.88 7.44
CA GLN A 428 -12.13 -9.31 8.49
C GLN A 428 -12.18 -10.83 8.63
N ASP A 429 -12.27 -11.54 7.51
CA ASP A 429 -12.54 -12.98 7.51
C ASP A 429 -11.38 -13.84 6.99
N ILE A 430 -10.38 -13.25 6.35
CA ILE A 430 -9.23 -13.98 5.79
C ILE A 430 -7.93 -13.55 6.47
N LEU A 431 -7.39 -12.36 6.15
CA LEU A 431 -6.04 -12.01 6.61
C LEU A 431 -5.94 -11.71 8.11
N GLY A 432 -6.99 -11.18 8.73
CA GLY A 432 -7.06 -10.95 10.18
C GLY A 432 -6.84 -12.26 10.95
N PRO A 433 -7.82 -13.19 10.92
CA PRO A 433 -7.73 -14.44 11.66
C PRO A 433 -6.61 -15.37 11.16
N MET A 434 -6.37 -15.42 9.85
CA MET A 434 -5.41 -16.39 9.29
C MET A 434 -3.97 -15.86 9.20
N CYS A 435 -3.71 -14.56 9.37
CA CYS A 435 -2.36 -14.00 9.27
C CYS A 435 -2.06 -13.02 10.43
N PHE A 436 -2.71 -11.86 10.46
CA PHE A 436 -2.35 -10.78 11.37
C PHE A 436 -2.49 -11.16 12.84
N ASP A 437 -3.50 -11.92 13.20
CA ASP A 437 -3.71 -12.35 14.59
C ASP A 437 -2.60 -13.33 15.04
N TYR A 438 -1.94 -14.03 14.10
CA TYR A 438 -0.72 -14.81 14.36
C TYR A 438 0.59 -14.01 14.19
N GLY A 439 0.51 -12.73 13.85
CA GLY A 439 1.67 -11.86 13.59
C GLY A 439 2.24 -11.91 12.17
N PHE A 440 1.67 -12.71 11.28
CA PHE A 440 2.11 -12.76 9.88
C PHE A 440 1.66 -11.50 9.15
N GLY A 441 2.61 -10.84 8.50
CA GLY A 441 2.33 -9.69 7.67
C GLY A 441 3.54 -9.30 6.84
N PRO A 442 3.45 -8.23 6.04
CA PRO A 442 4.42 -7.93 5.00
C PRO A 442 5.81 -7.72 5.59
N PHE A 443 6.74 -8.57 5.19
CA PHE A 443 8.16 -8.42 5.43
C PHE A 443 8.86 -8.25 4.09
N ARG A 444 9.38 -7.05 3.82
CA ARG A 444 10.04 -6.73 2.57
C ARG A 444 11.47 -6.27 2.79
N TRP A 445 12.28 -6.47 1.77
CA TRP A 445 13.65 -6.00 1.78
C TRP A 445 14.11 -5.53 0.41
N VAL A 446 15.14 -4.71 0.41
CA VAL A 446 15.82 -4.18 -0.78
C VAL A 446 17.32 -4.41 -0.65
N CYS A 447 17.92 -5.03 -1.65
CA CYS A 447 19.37 -5.21 -1.74
C CYS A 447 19.99 -3.88 -2.17
N ALA A 448 20.64 -3.19 -1.23
CA ALA A 448 21.14 -1.83 -1.42
C ALA A 448 22.35 -1.77 -2.38
N SER A 449 22.93 -2.91 -2.73
CA SER A 449 23.92 -3.05 -3.80
C SER A 449 23.35 -2.81 -5.19
N GLY A 450 22.04 -3.08 -5.40
CA GLY A 450 21.42 -3.09 -6.72
C GLY A 450 21.73 -4.33 -7.56
N ASN A 451 22.38 -5.36 -7.00
CA ASN A 451 22.76 -6.59 -7.70
C ASN A 451 21.63 -7.63 -7.69
N ASP A 452 21.43 -8.31 -8.81
CA ASP A 452 20.48 -9.44 -8.91
C ASP A 452 20.94 -10.65 -8.10
N ASP A 453 22.26 -10.93 -8.05
CA ASP A 453 22.82 -12.04 -7.27
C ASP A 453 22.53 -11.91 -5.77
N ASP A 454 22.55 -10.69 -5.23
CA ASP A 454 22.18 -10.44 -3.83
C ASP A 454 20.71 -10.78 -3.59
N LEU A 455 19.83 -10.46 -4.55
CA LEU A 455 18.40 -10.76 -4.44
C LEU A 455 18.16 -12.27 -4.47
N ASP A 456 18.79 -12.97 -5.42
CA ASP A 456 18.75 -14.44 -5.49
C ASP A 456 19.23 -15.07 -4.19
N LYS A 457 20.32 -14.55 -3.63
CA LYS A 457 20.87 -15.08 -2.38
C LYS A 457 19.95 -14.81 -1.19
N THR A 458 19.32 -13.63 -1.14
CA THR A 458 18.34 -13.33 -0.10
C THR A 458 17.08 -14.20 -0.21
N ASP A 459 16.62 -14.52 -1.43
CA ASP A 459 15.51 -15.45 -1.66
C ASP A 459 15.86 -16.85 -1.12
N GLU A 460 17.06 -17.37 -1.43
CA GLU A 460 17.57 -18.65 -0.90
C GLU A 460 17.63 -18.67 0.64
N ILE A 461 18.18 -17.60 1.23
CA ILE A 461 18.33 -17.48 2.69
C ILE A 461 16.96 -17.47 3.36
N ALA A 462 16.02 -16.66 2.86
CA ALA A 462 14.68 -16.57 3.40
C ALA A 462 13.95 -17.91 3.34
N ALA A 463 13.99 -18.60 2.19
CA ALA A 463 13.39 -19.93 2.03
C ALA A 463 13.99 -20.96 3.01
N LYS A 464 15.32 -20.96 3.16
CA LYS A 464 16.03 -21.86 4.09
C LYS A 464 15.64 -21.60 5.55
N VAL A 465 15.51 -20.33 5.94
CA VAL A 465 15.09 -19.95 7.30
C VAL A 465 13.65 -20.40 7.56
N LEU A 466 12.72 -20.08 6.66
CA LEU A 466 11.31 -20.46 6.82
C LEU A 466 11.12 -21.98 6.88
N ARG A 467 11.77 -22.75 5.98
CA ARG A 467 11.74 -24.23 6.03
C ARG A 467 12.26 -24.79 7.35
N LYS A 468 13.27 -24.15 7.96
CA LYS A 468 13.80 -24.55 9.27
C LYS A 468 12.82 -24.25 10.39
N LEU A 469 12.18 -23.08 10.37
CA LEU A 469 11.20 -22.66 11.37
C LEU A 469 9.92 -23.51 11.29
N MET A 470 9.42 -23.78 10.08
CA MET A 470 8.21 -24.58 9.86
C MET A 470 8.28 -25.97 10.52
N LYS A 471 9.46 -26.60 10.55
CA LYS A 471 9.66 -27.91 11.21
C LYS A 471 9.39 -27.91 12.72
N LYS A 472 9.43 -26.74 13.35
CA LYS A 472 9.27 -26.56 14.80
C LYS A 472 8.06 -25.67 15.14
N SER A 473 7.37 -25.15 14.13
CA SER A 473 6.25 -24.27 14.33
C SER A 473 5.01 -25.06 14.74
N PRO A 474 4.15 -24.50 15.61
CA PRO A 474 2.90 -25.12 15.97
C PRO A 474 1.97 -25.23 14.74
N GLN A 475 0.99 -26.14 14.79
CA GLN A 475 0.14 -26.48 13.65
C GLN A 475 -0.61 -25.26 13.10
N GLU A 476 -1.02 -24.36 13.99
CA GLU A 476 -1.77 -23.13 13.75
C GLU A 476 -1.10 -22.19 12.74
N ILE A 477 0.23 -22.22 12.63
CA ILE A 477 0.99 -21.32 11.74
C ILE A 477 1.72 -22.03 10.60
N GLN A 478 1.64 -23.37 10.51
CA GLN A 478 2.34 -24.13 9.48
C GLN A 478 1.85 -23.79 8.07
N LEU A 479 0.56 -23.48 7.92
CA LEU A 479 -0.04 -23.14 6.64
C LEU A 479 0.57 -21.84 6.07
N GLN A 480 0.66 -20.81 6.90
CA GLN A 480 1.18 -19.49 6.56
C GLN A 480 2.67 -19.58 6.26
N MET A 481 3.42 -20.40 7.01
CA MET A 481 4.82 -20.71 6.69
C MET A 481 4.92 -21.36 5.29
N GLN A 482 4.12 -22.38 5.02
CA GLN A 482 4.14 -23.10 3.74
C GLN A 482 3.79 -22.19 2.55
N ASP A 483 2.77 -21.34 2.69
CA ASP A 483 2.37 -20.40 1.63
C ASP A 483 3.53 -19.46 1.26
N ASN A 484 4.22 -18.94 2.27
CA ASN A 484 5.32 -18.00 2.06
C ASN A 484 6.61 -18.67 1.58
N ILE A 485 6.82 -19.95 1.92
CA ILE A 485 7.88 -20.80 1.34
C ILE A 485 7.60 -21.04 -0.15
N THR A 486 6.37 -21.44 -0.51
CA THR A 486 5.98 -21.64 -1.90
C THR A 486 6.10 -20.34 -2.69
N TRP A 487 5.68 -19.22 -2.12
CA TRP A 487 5.85 -17.90 -2.74
C TRP A 487 7.32 -17.57 -3.03
N ILE A 488 8.19 -17.61 -2.02
CA ILE A 488 9.57 -17.15 -2.17
C ILE A 488 10.36 -18.01 -3.17
N GLU A 489 10.07 -19.32 -3.23
CA GLU A 489 10.67 -20.25 -4.19
C GLU A 489 10.26 -19.98 -5.64
N ASN A 490 9.09 -19.37 -5.84
CA ASN A 490 8.54 -19.04 -7.16
C ASN A 490 8.60 -17.53 -7.48
N ALA A 491 9.09 -16.69 -6.57
CA ALA A 491 9.03 -15.24 -6.76
C ALA A 491 9.88 -14.76 -7.96
N LYS A 492 11.02 -15.42 -8.21
CA LYS A 492 11.91 -15.12 -9.34
C LYS A 492 11.29 -15.48 -10.69
N SER A 493 10.65 -16.64 -10.81
CA SER A 493 10.05 -17.11 -12.07
C SER A 493 8.90 -16.20 -12.53
N ASN A 494 8.26 -15.52 -11.59
CA ASN A 494 7.19 -14.56 -11.85
C ASN A 494 7.65 -13.19 -12.38
N LYS A 495 8.95 -12.88 -12.37
CA LYS A 495 9.55 -11.66 -12.98
C LYS A 495 8.88 -10.33 -12.57
N MET A 496 8.58 -10.16 -11.27
CA MET A 496 7.84 -8.99 -10.76
C MET A 496 8.72 -7.83 -10.26
N VAL A 497 10.04 -7.95 -10.33
CA VAL A 497 10.97 -6.94 -9.83
C VAL A 497 10.99 -5.75 -10.78
N VAL A 498 10.72 -4.55 -10.25
CA VAL A 498 10.78 -3.27 -10.98
C VAL A 498 11.50 -2.25 -10.12
N GLY A 499 12.44 -1.50 -10.73
CA GLY A 499 13.28 -0.54 -10.00
C GLY A 499 14.32 -1.25 -9.13
N SER A 500 14.29 -0.99 -7.82
CA SER A 500 15.21 -1.58 -6.85
C SER A 500 15.11 -3.10 -6.79
N LYS A 501 16.23 -3.78 -6.53
CA LYS A 501 16.27 -5.23 -6.29
C LYS A 501 15.64 -5.55 -4.95
N ALA A 502 14.36 -5.93 -4.99
CA ALA A 502 13.52 -6.02 -3.81
C ALA A 502 12.67 -7.28 -3.81
N ARG A 503 12.28 -7.72 -2.62
CA ARG A 503 11.39 -8.86 -2.40
C ARG A 503 10.48 -8.62 -1.20
N ILE A 504 9.39 -9.37 -1.16
CA ILE A 504 8.41 -9.41 -0.08
C ILE A 504 7.98 -10.84 0.18
N LEU A 505 7.59 -11.14 1.42
CA LEU A 505 6.79 -12.29 1.84
C LEU A 505 6.07 -11.93 3.14
N TYR A 506 5.23 -12.81 3.69
CA TYR A 506 4.70 -12.69 5.05
C TYR A 506 5.49 -13.54 6.05
N ALA A 507 5.78 -12.96 7.20
CA ALA A 507 6.43 -13.64 8.32
C ALA A 507 5.95 -13.09 9.67
N ASP A 508 5.89 -13.95 10.67
CA ASP A 508 5.63 -13.62 12.08
C ASP A 508 6.89 -13.05 12.77
N ALA A 509 6.80 -12.72 14.07
CA ALA A 509 7.90 -12.12 14.82
C ALA A 509 9.20 -12.95 14.73
N GLU A 510 9.09 -14.28 14.89
CA GLU A 510 10.23 -15.20 14.80
C GLU A 510 10.80 -15.24 13.38
N GLY A 511 9.94 -15.39 12.37
CA GLY A 511 10.35 -15.40 10.97
C GLY A 511 11.08 -14.12 10.57
N ARG A 512 10.52 -12.94 10.89
CA ARG A 512 11.15 -11.64 10.57
C ARG A 512 12.53 -11.52 11.22
N ILE A 513 12.64 -11.85 12.51
CA ILE A 513 13.91 -11.74 13.25
C ILE A 513 14.95 -12.70 12.71
N GLU A 514 14.62 -13.98 12.46
CA GLU A 514 15.58 -14.97 12.01
C GLU A 514 16.03 -14.74 10.56
N ILE A 515 15.13 -14.28 9.68
CA ILE A 515 15.50 -13.89 8.31
C ILE A 515 16.44 -12.66 8.37
N ALA A 516 16.07 -11.63 9.12
CA ALA A 516 16.90 -10.43 9.27
C ALA A 516 18.28 -10.74 9.86
N LYS A 517 18.37 -11.62 10.87
CA LYS A 517 19.66 -12.10 11.40
C LYS A 517 20.48 -12.83 10.35
N ALA A 518 19.85 -13.69 9.54
CA ALA A 518 20.54 -14.43 8.50
C ALA A 518 21.07 -13.49 7.40
N PHE A 519 20.30 -12.48 6.99
CA PHE A 519 20.78 -11.43 6.08
C PHE A 519 21.94 -10.66 6.69
N ASN A 520 21.81 -10.18 7.93
CA ASN A 520 22.88 -9.45 8.61
C ASN A 520 24.17 -10.29 8.71
N LYS A 521 24.04 -11.60 8.96
CA LYS A 521 25.18 -12.52 8.98
C LYS A 521 25.82 -12.70 7.59
N ALA A 522 25.01 -12.82 6.54
CA ALA A 522 25.52 -12.91 5.17
C ALA A 522 26.25 -11.63 4.74
N ILE A 523 25.77 -10.46 5.16
CA ILE A 523 26.46 -9.16 4.95
C ILE A 523 27.80 -9.14 5.68
N GLN A 524 27.82 -9.57 6.96
CA GLN A 524 29.04 -9.65 7.76
C GLN A 524 30.09 -10.57 7.09
N ASN A 525 29.63 -11.67 6.49
CA ASN A 525 30.47 -12.62 5.76
C ASN A 525 30.85 -12.15 4.35
N LYS A 526 30.35 -11.00 3.89
CA LYS A 526 30.53 -10.45 2.53
C LYS A 526 29.95 -11.35 1.43
N GLU A 527 28.94 -12.14 1.76
CA GLU A 527 28.21 -12.98 0.80
C GLU A 527 27.20 -12.15 -0.01
N ILE A 528 26.66 -11.08 0.59
CA ILE A 528 25.76 -10.10 -0.03
C ILE A 528 26.10 -8.68 0.43
N GLY A 529 25.65 -7.65 -0.29
CA GLY A 529 25.70 -6.26 0.13
C GLY A 529 24.64 -5.87 1.18
N PRO A 530 24.68 -4.63 1.71
CA PRO A 530 23.72 -4.16 2.71
C PRO A 530 22.26 -4.33 2.27
N VAL A 531 21.38 -4.59 3.22
CA VAL A 531 19.96 -4.86 2.96
C VAL A 531 19.11 -3.86 3.74
N ILE A 532 18.13 -3.27 3.08
CA ILE A 532 17.16 -2.36 3.69
C ILE A 532 15.88 -3.14 3.94
N LEU A 533 15.52 -3.37 5.20
CA LEU A 533 14.24 -3.94 5.59
C LEU A 533 13.17 -2.86 5.63
N GLY A 534 11.93 -3.28 5.43
CA GLY A 534 10.74 -2.48 5.71
C GLY A 534 9.48 -3.33 5.60
N ARG A 535 8.33 -2.66 5.45
CA ARG A 535 7.03 -3.31 5.24
C ARG A 535 6.01 -2.37 4.60
N ASP A 536 4.87 -2.93 4.22
CA ASP A 536 3.68 -2.10 4.03
C ASP A 536 3.16 -1.61 5.38
N HIS A 537 2.28 -0.62 5.37
CA HIS A 537 1.55 -0.27 6.60
C HIS A 537 0.39 -1.25 6.84
N HIS A 538 -0.03 -1.98 5.81
CA HIS A 538 -0.96 -3.12 5.88
C HIS A 538 -0.36 -4.31 6.65
N ASP A 539 -0.28 -4.19 7.98
CA ASP A 539 0.39 -5.14 8.87
C ASP A 539 -0.31 -5.24 10.23
N VAL A 540 0.09 -6.24 11.02
CA VAL A 540 -0.47 -6.59 12.33
C VAL A 540 -0.63 -5.41 13.30
N SER A 541 0.38 -4.54 13.40
CA SER A 541 0.44 -3.45 14.40
C SER A 541 0.45 -2.05 13.80
N GLY A 542 0.79 -1.94 12.52
CA GLY A 542 1.11 -0.65 11.91
C GLY A 542 -0.11 0.23 11.68
N THR A 543 -1.32 -0.32 11.62
CA THR A 543 -2.48 0.42 11.12
C THR A 543 -3.74 0.14 11.92
N ASP A 544 -4.43 1.23 12.28
CA ASP A 544 -5.81 1.20 12.75
C ASP A 544 -6.73 1.67 11.61
N SER A 545 -7.63 0.78 11.19
CA SER A 545 -8.50 0.95 10.02
C SER A 545 -9.76 0.07 10.18
N PRO A 546 -10.89 0.64 10.64
CA PRO A 546 -12.08 -0.14 10.99
C PRO A 546 -12.71 -0.88 9.80
N PHE A 547 -12.40 -0.44 8.58
CA PHE A 547 -12.91 -1.03 7.34
C PHE A 547 -11.92 -2.01 6.69
N ARG A 548 -10.72 -2.18 7.27
CA ARG A 548 -9.69 -3.04 6.70
C ARG A 548 -8.80 -3.65 7.79
N GLU A 549 -7.64 -3.09 8.11
CA GLU A 549 -6.64 -3.73 8.99
C GLU A 549 -7.16 -4.15 10.37
N THR A 550 -8.12 -3.42 10.93
CA THR A 550 -8.74 -3.70 12.24
C THR A 550 -10.22 -4.03 12.13
N SER A 551 -10.70 -4.46 10.96
CA SER A 551 -12.11 -4.82 10.76
C SER A 551 -12.51 -6.10 11.50
N ASN A 552 -11.55 -6.96 11.89
CA ASN A 552 -11.78 -8.13 12.74
C ASN A 552 -11.61 -7.85 14.25
N ILE A 553 -11.75 -6.59 14.68
CA ILE A 553 -11.69 -6.18 16.09
C ILE A 553 -13.11 -5.88 16.57
N TYR A 554 -13.59 -6.67 17.54
CA TYR A 554 -15.01 -6.68 17.94
C TYR A 554 -15.28 -6.08 19.34
N ASP A 555 -14.26 -5.62 20.05
CA ASP A 555 -14.41 -4.96 21.36
C ASP A 555 -14.83 -3.48 21.29
N GLY A 556 -15.10 -2.98 20.09
CA GLY A 556 -15.40 -1.57 19.81
C GLY A 556 -14.16 -0.69 19.57
N SER A 557 -12.95 -1.19 19.85
CA SER A 557 -11.73 -0.42 19.68
C SER A 557 -11.29 -0.25 18.21
N LYS A 558 -11.98 -0.86 17.24
CA LYS A 558 -11.63 -0.77 15.81
C LYS A 558 -11.54 0.67 15.26
N PHE A 559 -12.17 1.63 15.96
CA PHE A 559 -12.18 3.06 15.63
C PHE A 559 -11.14 3.90 16.38
N THR A 560 -10.36 3.32 17.30
CA THR A 560 -9.26 4.04 17.97
C THR A 560 -7.99 3.98 17.12
N ALA A 561 -7.01 4.82 17.42
CA ALA A 561 -5.73 4.91 16.68
C ALA A 561 -4.50 4.64 17.57
N ASP A 562 -4.71 4.12 18.78
CA ASP A 562 -3.66 3.97 19.78
C ASP A 562 -2.59 2.99 19.32
N MET A 563 -2.97 1.88 18.67
CA MET A 563 -2.03 0.83 18.24
C MET A 563 -1.03 1.38 17.23
N ALA A 564 -1.50 2.07 16.19
CA ALA A 564 -0.65 2.66 15.16
C ALA A 564 0.30 3.73 15.73
N ILE A 565 -0.19 4.58 16.65
CA ILE A 565 0.62 5.61 17.31
C ILE A 565 1.67 4.99 18.24
N HIS A 566 1.28 4.01 19.05
CA HIS A 566 2.23 3.29 19.91
C HIS A 566 3.27 2.54 19.08
N ASN A 567 2.89 1.96 17.94
CA ASN A 567 3.81 1.24 17.07
C ASN A 567 4.94 2.14 16.57
N VAL A 568 4.60 3.26 15.92
CA VAL A 568 5.60 4.17 15.35
C VAL A 568 6.51 4.78 16.43
N ILE A 569 5.95 5.13 17.59
CA ILE A 569 6.70 5.64 18.73
C ILE A 569 7.66 4.55 19.23
N GLY A 570 7.16 3.33 19.43
CA GLY A 570 7.96 2.26 19.97
C GLY A 570 9.05 1.74 19.03
N ASP A 571 8.83 1.76 17.72
CA ASP A 571 9.85 1.44 16.72
C ASP A 571 10.98 2.47 16.72
N SER A 572 10.64 3.76 16.94
CA SER A 572 11.57 4.88 16.86
C SER A 572 12.73 4.76 17.85
N PHE A 573 12.49 4.21 19.04
CA PHE A 573 13.53 4.03 20.06
C PHE A 573 14.02 2.59 20.20
N ARG A 574 13.62 1.69 19.29
CA ARG A 574 14.05 0.28 19.29
C ARG A 574 14.99 -0.10 18.16
N GLY A 575 15.27 0.82 17.23
CA GLY A 575 16.36 0.65 16.27
C GLY A 575 15.99 0.83 14.80
N ALA A 576 14.77 1.29 14.49
CA ALA A 576 14.42 1.68 13.13
C ALA A 576 15.39 2.75 12.58
N THR A 577 15.75 2.64 11.31
CA THR A 577 16.56 3.67 10.62
C THR A 577 15.69 4.88 10.28
N TRP A 578 14.43 4.67 9.93
CA TRP A 578 13.40 5.71 9.91
C TRP A 578 12.04 5.13 10.28
N VAL A 579 11.16 6.01 10.73
CA VAL A 579 9.76 5.70 11.05
C VAL A 579 8.83 6.67 10.36
N SER A 580 7.58 6.24 10.14
CA SER A 580 6.56 7.02 9.45
C SER A 580 5.17 6.80 10.05
N ILE A 581 4.36 7.87 10.11
CA ILE A 581 2.94 7.82 10.48
C ILE A 581 2.10 8.65 9.52
N HIS A 582 1.10 8.02 8.92
CA HIS A 582 0.30 8.56 7.84
C HIS A 582 -1.20 8.54 8.18
N ASN A 583 -1.95 9.42 7.51
CA ASN A 583 -3.41 9.48 7.57
C ASN A 583 -4.00 8.99 6.24
N GLY A 584 -4.88 8.00 6.35
CA GLY A 584 -5.77 7.56 5.28
C GLY A 584 -5.21 6.51 4.33
N GLY A 585 -4.08 5.87 4.64
CA GLY A 585 -3.49 4.86 3.79
C GLY A 585 -4.46 3.71 3.53
N GLY A 586 -4.70 3.38 2.27
CA GLY A 586 -5.60 2.29 1.90
C GLY A 586 -7.02 2.73 1.64
N VAL A 587 -7.83 2.87 2.70
CA VAL A 587 -9.28 3.09 2.62
C VAL A 587 -9.65 4.53 2.23
N GLY A 588 -8.79 5.51 2.57
CA GLY A 588 -9.00 6.92 2.23
C GLY A 588 -8.73 7.87 3.38
N TRP A 589 -8.59 9.16 3.06
CA TRP A 589 -8.25 10.22 4.01
C TRP A 589 -9.27 10.35 5.16
N GLY A 590 -8.78 10.37 6.40
CA GLY A 590 -9.60 10.51 7.61
C GLY A 590 -10.19 9.21 8.15
N GLU A 591 -10.12 8.12 7.38
CA GLU A 591 -10.67 6.82 7.77
C GLU A 591 -9.64 5.90 8.46
N VAL A 592 -8.35 6.24 8.39
CA VAL A 592 -7.22 5.36 8.78
C VAL A 592 -6.07 6.13 9.39
N ILE A 593 -5.41 5.55 10.40
CA ILE A 593 -4.08 5.97 10.86
C ILE A 593 -3.11 4.80 10.68
N ASN A 594 -2.06 5.00 9.88
CA ASN A 594 -1.20 3.93 9.40
C ASN A 594 0.29 4.29 9.45
N GLY A 595 1.11 3.45 10.06
CA GLY A 595 2.54 3.64 10.27
C GLY A 595 3.40 2.49 9.77
N GLY A 596 4.66 2.81 9.53
CA GLY A 596 5.67 1.89 9.01
C GLY A 596 7.08 2.35 9.30
N PHE A 597 8.04 1.51 8.94
CA PHE A 597 9.45 1.72 9.22
C PHE A 597 10.33 1.33 8.02
N GLY A 598 11.58 1.78 8.07
CA GLY A 598 12.67 1.13 7.35
C GLY A 598 13.90 0.97 8.23
N MET A 599 14.69 -0.06 7.95
CA MET A 599 15.86 -0.43 8.74
C MET A 599 17.00 -0.91 7.84
N LEU A 600 18.16 -0.29 7.96
CA LEU A 600 19.37 -0.76 7.29
C LEU A 600 20.04 -1.88 8.11
N LEU A 601 20.30 -3.01 7.45
CA LEU A 601 21.23 -4.04 7.88
C LEU A 601 22.58 -3.82 7.18
N ASP A 602 23.63 -3.67 7.98
CA ASP A 602 24.99 -3.37 7.52
C ASP A 602 26.02 -4.44 7.94
N GLY A 603 25.54 -5.56 8.51
CA GLY A 603 26.38 -6.67 8.99
C GLY A 603 26.97 -6.46 10.38
N THR A 604 26.68 -5.33 11.04
CA THR A 604 27.23 -5.05 12.37
C THR A 604 26.44 -5.75 13.48
N SER A 605 27.10 -5.97 14.63
CA SER A 605 26.42 -6.44 15.84
C SER A 605 25.39 -5.43 16.36
N LYS A 606 25.60 -4.14 16.12
CA LYS A 606 24.65 -3.07 16.44
C LYS A 606 23.37 -3.20 15.62
N ALA A 607 23.46 -3.48 14.32
CA ALA A 607 22.29 -3.77 13.48
C ALA A 607 21.55 -5.03 13.97
N GLU A 608 22.27 -6.07 14.41
CA GLU A 608 21.65 -7.27 14.98
C GLU A 608 20.88 -6.99 16.28
N GLN A 609 21.39 -6.11 17.15
CA GLN A 609 20.66 -5.72 18.36
C GLN A 609 19.41 -4.89 18.02
N LYS A 610 19.53 -3.93 17.09
CA LYS A 610 18.42 -3.09 16.61
C LYS A 610 17.30 -3.93 15.98
N LEU A 611 17.63 -4.84 15.06
CA LEU A 611 16.64 -5.64 14.36
C LEU A 611 15.85 -6.54 15.33
N LYS A 612 16.52 -7.14 16.33
CA LYS A 612 15.83 -7.99 17.33
C LYS A 612 14.82 -7.19 18.13
N ASN A 613 15.24 -6.03 18.66
CA ASN A 613 14.39 -5.20 19.51
C ASN A 613 13.20 -4.61 18.74
N MET A 614 13.46 -4.10 17.54
CA MET A 614 12.44 -3.41 16.74
C MET A 614 11.44 -4.40 16.15
N LEU A 615 11.88 -5.45 15.44
CA LEU A 615 10.97 -6.42 14.81
C LEU A 615 10.15 -7.21 15.82
N PHE A 616 10.70 -7.45 17.02
CA PHE A 616 9.95 -8.03 18.12
C PHE A 616 8.77 -7.14 18.54
N TYR A 617 9.01 -5.83 18.70
CA TYR A 617 7.97 -4.90 19.12
C TYR A 617 6.96 -4.61 18.01
N ASP A 618 7.42 -4.36 16.79
CA ASP A 618 6.60 -4.07 15.60
C ASP A 618 5.56 -5.14 15.31
N VAL A 619 5.82 -6.39 15.70
CA VAL A 619 4.84 -7.48 15.57
C VAL A 619 4.03 -7.65 16.85
N ASN A 620 4.67 -7.81 18.01
CA ASN A 620 3.98 -8.22 19.23
C ASN A 620 3.11 -7.11 19.85
N ASN A 621 3.33 -5.84 19.49
CA ASN A 621 2.43 -4.74 19.87
C ASN A 621 1.01 -4.98 19.36
N GLY A 622 0.86 -5.30 18.07
CA GLY A 622 -0.42 -5.57 17.44
C GLY A 622 -1.02 -6.90 17.87
N ILE A 623 -0.21 -7.96 18.05
CA ILE A 623 -0.72 -9.22 18.60
C ILE A 623 -1.28 -8.99 20.02
N ALA A 624 -0.59 -8.23 20.87
CA ALA A 624 -1.09 -7.91 22.21
C ALA A 624 -2.42 -7.14 22.17
N ARG A 625 -2.56 -6.15 21.28
CA ARG A 625 -3.84 -5.43 21.08
C ARG A 625 -4.93 -6.37 20.58
N ARG A 626 -4.66 -7.15 19.52
CA ARG A 626 -5.62 -8.10 18.91
C ARG A 626 -6.06 -9.16 19.91
N SER A 627 -5.13 -9.63 20.75
CA SER A 627 -5.44 -10.52 21.87
C SER A 627 -6.35 -9.85 22.87
N TRP A 628 -6.06 -8.60 23.28
CA TRP A 628 -6.92 -7.84 24.20
C TRP A 628 -8.34 -7.64 23.66
N ALA A 629 -8.47 -7.44 22.34
CA ALA A 629 -9.76 -7.38 21.64
C ALA A 629 -10.51 -8.72 21.57
N ARG A 630 -9.92 -9.80 22.11
CA ARG A 630 -10.46 -11.16 22.22
C ARG A 630 -10.43 -11.98 20.93
N ASN A 631 -9.47 -11.72 20.05
CA ASN A 631 -9.23 -12.61 18.91
C ASN A 631 -8.48 -13.86 19.40
N ASP A 632 -9.06 -15.04 19.16
CA ASP A 632 -8.56 -16.31 19.69
C ASP A 632 -7.15 -16.64 19.20
N GLU A 633 -6.90 -16.42 17.91
CA GLU A 633 -5.61 -16.65 17.26
C GLU A 633 -4.52 -15.73 17.85
N ALA A 634 -4.88 -14.49 18.20
CA ALA A 634 -3.96 -13.55 18.84
C ALA A 634 -3.71 -13.89 20.31
N ILE A 635 -4.72 -14.38 21.04
CA ILE A 635 -4.54 -14.91 22.40
C ILE A 635 -3.57 -16.09 22.38
N PHE A 636 -3.69 -16.98 21.41
CA PHE A 636 -2.74 -18.08 21.22
C PHE A 636 -1.31 -17.56 20.94
N ALA A 637 -1.17 -16.68 19.95
CA ALA A 637 0.13 -16.19 19.51
C ALA A 637 0.86 -15.42 20.62
N ILE A 638 0.17 -14.57 21.38
CA ILE A 638 0.81 -13.78 22.44
C ILE A 638 1.21 -14.63 23.65
N LYS A 639 0.43 -15.66 24.01
CA LYS A 639 0.80 -16.62 25.07
C LYS A 639 2.09 -17.34 24.72
N ARG A 640 2.17 -17.87 23.49
CA ARG A 640 3.38 -18.50 22.96
C ARG A 640 4.58 -17.57 23.00
N GLU A 641 4.41 -16.29 22.66
CA GLU A 641 5.53 -15.35 22.72
C GLU A 641 5.94 -14.98 24.15
N MET A 642 5.00 -14.86 25.09
CA MET A 642 5.31 -14.65 26.51
C MET A 642 6.10 -15.82 27.13
N GLU A 643 5.86 -17.05 26.66
CA GLU A 643 6.63 -18.24 27.07
C GLU A 643 8.06 -18.21 26.50
N ARG A 644 8.21 -17.81 25.23
CA ARG A 644 9.52 -17.71 24.55
C ARG A 644 10.35 -16.53 25.03
N THR A 645 9.70 -15.44 25.41
CA THR A 645 10.33 -14.17 25.82
C THR A 645 9.88 -13.79 27.24
N PRO A 646 10.58 -14.26 28.30
CA PRO A 646 10.13 -14.12 29.68
C PRO A 646 9.91 -12.68 30.17
N ASN A 647 10.60 -11.71 29.56
CA ASN A 647 10.45 -10.28 29.88
C ASN A 647 9.24 -9.62 29.22
N LEU A 648 8.56 -10.30 28.29
CA LEU A 648 7.27 -9.87 27.76
C LEU A 648 6.18 -10.29 28.75
N LYS A 649 5.50 -9.29 29.32
CA LYS A 649 4.30 -9.49 30.14
C LYS A 649 3.22 -8.57 29.59
N VAL A 650 2.17 -9.16 29.03
CA VAL A 650 1.00 -8.43 28.56
C VAL A 650 -0.23 -8.85 29.35
N THR A 651 -1.25 -7.99 29.35
CA THR A 651 -2.56 -8.31 29.91
C THR A 651 -3.30 -9.27 28.98
N LEU A 652 -3.71 -10.42 29.49
CA LEU A 652 -4.59 -11.34 28.76
C LEU A 652 -6.06 -11.01 29.09
N PRO A 653 -6.97 -11.03 28.10
CA PRO A 653 -8.39 -10.84 28.39
C PRO A 653 -8.95 -12.04 29.16
N ASN A 654 -9.90 -11.77 30.06
CA ASN A 654 -10.78 -12.81 30.59
C ASN A 654 -12.06 -12.82 29.75
N LEU A 655 -12.37 -13.96 29.14
CA LEU A 655 -13.57 -14.10 28.32
C LEU A 655 -14.80 -14.29 29.21
N VAL A 656 -15.83 -13.49 28.98
CA VAL A 656 -17.11 -13.61 29.69
C VAL A 656 -17.95 -14.71 29.05
N ASP A 657 -18.62 -15.52 29.87
CA ASP A 657 -19.67 -16.41 29.39
C ASP A 657 -20.89 -15.56 28.96
N GLU A 658 -21.24 -15.63 27.67
CA GLU A 658 -22.33 -14.84 27.09
C GLU A 658 -23.68 -15.09 27.75
N THR A 659 -23.88 -16.22 28.44
CA THR A 659 -25.11 -16.49 29.19
C THR A 659 -25.35 -15.46 30.30
N TYR A 660 -24.28 -14.88 30.88
CA TYR A 660 -24.41 -13.80 31.85
C TYR A 660 -24.89 -12.49 31.25
N LEU A 661 -24.85 -12.32 29.92
CA LEU A 661 -25.24 -11.08 29.24
C LEU A 661 -26.71 -11.05 28.80
N LYS A 662 -27.34 -12.21 28.58
CA LYS A 662 -28.66 -12.33 27.93
C LYS A 662 -29.80 -11.56 28.62
N ASN A 663 -29.68 -11.25 29.92
CA ASN A 663 -30.72 -10.59 30.72
C ASN A 663 -30.23 -9.32 31.45
N LEU A 664 -29.12 -8.71 31.02
CA LEU A 664 -28.58 -7.52 31.69
C LEU A 664 -29.31 -6.22 31.36
N PHE A 665 -30.07 -6.16 30.25
CA PHE A 665 -30.74 -4.95 29.75
C PHE A 665 -32.11 -5.24 29.15
#